data_AF-A0A6J3HK56-F1
#
_entry.id   AF-A0A6J3HK56-F1
#
_cell.length_a   1.000
_cell.length_b   1.000
_cell.length_c   1.000
_cell.angle_alpha   90.00
_cell.angle_beta   90.00
_cell.angle_gamma   90.00
#
_symmetry.space_group_name_H-M   'P 1'
#
loop_
_entity.id
_entity.type
_entity.pdbx_description
1 polymer ?
#
loop_
_entity_poly.entity_id
_entity_poly.type
_entity_poly.pdbx_seq_one_letter_code
_entity_poly.pdbx_strand_id
1 'polypeptide(L)'
;MMFHSDRMWSCHWKWKPNSLLFLFALYIMCVPRSVWGCANCRVVLSNPSGTFTSPCYPNDYPNSQACMWTLRAPTGYIIQITFNDFDIEEAPNCIYDSLSLDNGESQTKFCGATAKGLSFNSSVNEMHVSFSSDFSIQKKGFNASYIRVAVSLRNQKVILPQTSDAYQVSIAKSVSIPELSAFTLCFEATKVGHEDNDWTAFSYSNASFTQLLSFGKAKSGYFLSISDSKCLLNNALPVKEKEDIFAESFEQLCLVWNNSLGSVGVNFKRNYEIVQCDSTISKVIPGNGKLFLGSNQNEIASLKGDIYNFRLWNFTMNSKILSNLSCNVKGNVVDWQNDFWNIPNLALKAESNLSCGSYLIPLPAAELASCADLGTLCQATVNSPSTTPRTVTTNMPVTNRIDKQMNDGILYRISVMIQNILRHPEVKIQSKVAEWLNSTFQNWSYTVYVINISFHLSSGEDKIKVKRSTENDSRLVLWALLVYNATNNTNLEGKIIQQKLLKNNESLDEGLRLHRVNVRQLGSCPAVEEPKGFCWPSIVPSEYSLDCPEKPGFKVSRICYYNASNLSEAYWGPVDVSICLIEANEVANQILNSTADGQNLTSANIVNIVEQVKRIVNKEENIDITLGSTLMNIFSNILSSSDSDLLESSSEALKTIDELAFKIDLDNTSHVNITTQNLALGVSSLLAGTNAISNFSIGLPSNNESYFQMDFESGQVDPLASVILPPNLLENLSQEDSALVRRAQFTFFNKTGLFQDVGPQRKPLVSYVMACSIGNITIQNLKDPVKIKIKHTSTQEVHHPICAFWDLNKNKSFGGWNTSGCVAQRDSDANETVCLCNHFTHFGVLMDLSRSSSQLDARNTKVLTLITYIGCGISAIFSAVTLLTYVAFEKLRRDYPSKILMNLSTALLFLNLLFLLDGWITSFNVDGLCIAIAALLHFFLLATFTWMGLEAIHMYIALVKVFNTYIRRYILKFCIIGWGLPALVVSIILASRNKNQVYGKESYGKEKGDEFCWIRDPVIFYVTCAGYFGIMFFLNIAMFIVVMVQICGRNGKRSNQTLREEVLRNLRSVVSLTFLLGMTWGFAFFAWGPLNIPFLYLFSIFNSLQGLFIFIFHCAMKENVQKQWRRHLCCGRFRLADNSDWSKTATNIIKKSSDNLGKSLSSSSIGSNSTYLTSKSKSSSTTYFKRNSHTDNVS
;
A
#
# COMPACT_ATOMS: atom_id res chain seq x y z
N MET A 1 -56.96 -2.67 -16.19
CA MET A 1 -58.22 -1.97 -16.46
C MET A 1 -58.17 -0.66 -15.70
N MET A 2 -58.20 0.50 -16.39
CA MET A 2 -58.45 1.85 -15.80
C MET A 2 -57.43 2.36 -14.73
N PHE A 3 -57.23 3.64 -14.38
CA PHE A 3 -57.95 4.90 -14.57
C PHE A 3 -56.99 6.13 -14.31
N HIS A 4 -57.28 7.27 -14.97
CA HIS A 4 -57.08 8.72 -14.64
C HIS A 4 -55.77 9.26 -13.99
N SER A 5 -55.24 10.44 -14.37
CA SER A 5 -55.85 11.77 -14.18
C SER A 5 -54.99 12.93 -14.79
N ASP A 6 -55.57 14.12 -14.75
CA ASP A 6 -55.36 15.41 -15.43
C ASP A 6 -54.06 16.24 -15.22
N ARG A 7 -53.94 17.25 -16.13
CA ARG A 7 -53.25 18.58 -16.03
C ARG A 7 -51.72 18.67 -16.06
N MET A 8 -51.19 19.44 -17.03
CA MET A 8 -50.43 20.71 -16.83
C MET A 8 -49.62 21.11 -18.09
N TRP A 9 -50.17 22.05 -18.88
CA TRP A 9 -49.43 22.85 -19.85
C TRP A 9 -49.26 24.26 -19.28
N SER A 10 -48.09 24.54 -18.71
CA SER A 10 -47.44 25.86 -18.65
C SER A 10 -46.22 25.77 -17.74
N CYS A 11 -45.01 25.95 -18.29
CA CYS A 11 -43.88 26.56 -17.58
C CYS A 11 -42.78 27.00 -18.57
N HIS A 12 -42.63 28.30 -18.71
CA HIS A 12 -41.49 28.98 -19.34
C HIS A 12 -40.17 28.56 -18.67
N TRP A 13 -39.20 28.05 -19.42
CA TRP A 13 -37.81 27.88 -18.93
C TRP A 13 -36.86 28.88 -19.60
N LYS A 14 -36.57 29.96 -18.87
CA LYS A 14 -35.43 30.87 -19.11
C LYS A 14 -34.16 30.19 -18.61
N TRP A 15 -33.23 29.87 -19.50
CA TRP A 15 -31.93 29.31 -19.16
C TRP A 15 -31.03 30.35 -18.46
N LYS A 16 -30.71 30.11 -17.18
CA LYS A 16 -29.59 30.76 -16.47
C LYS A 16 -28.36 29.82 -16.52
N PRO A 17 -27.14 30.37 -16.71
CA PRO A 17 -25.91 29.60 -16.95
C PRO A 17 -25.38 28.81 -15.72
N ASN A 18 -26.06 28.86 -14.57
CA ASN A 18 -25.71 28.03 -13.41
C ASN A 18 -26.17 26.57 -13.53
N SER A 19 -27.13 26.27 -14.41
CA SER A 19 -27.66 24.91 -14.53
C SER A 19 -26.71 23.95 -15.24
N LEU A 20 -25.80 24.45 -16.09
CA LEU A 20 -24.76 23.62 -16.72
C LEU A 20 -23.65 23.24 -15.75
N LEU A 21 -23.28 24.14 -14.83
CA LEU A 21 -22.33 23.85 -13.75
C LEU A 21 -22.89 22.83 -12.76
N PHE A 22 -24.20 22.87 -12.51
CA PHE A 22 -24.88 21.90 -11.66
C PHE A 22 -25.04 20.53 -12.34
N LEU A 23 -25.25 20.50 -13.66
CA LEU A 23 -25.25 19.26 -14.45
C LEU A 23 -23.84 18.68 -14.64
N PHE A 24 -22.80 19.51 -14.68
CA PHE A 24 -21.41 19.06 -14.70
C PHE A 24 -20.98 18.50 -13.33
N ALA A 25 -21.45 19.12 -12.23
CA ALA A 25 -21.27 18.60 -10.88
C ALA A 25 -22.08 17.31 -10.63
N LEU A 26 -23.31 17.22 -11.14
CA LEU A 26 -24.10 15.98 -11.09
C LEU A 26 -23.53 14.90 -12.01
N TYR A 27 -22.92 15.25 -13.15
CA TYR A 27 -22.27 14.27 -14.02
C TYR A 27 -21.00 13.69 -13.38
N ILE A 28 -20.24 14.50 -12.64
CA ILE A 28 -19.10 14.01 -11.83
C ILE A 28 -19.57 13.20 -10.61
N MET A 29 -20.78 13.46 -10.09
CA MET A 29 -21.35 12.76 -8.93
C MET A 29 -22.32 11.61 -9.26
N CYS A 30 -22.68 11.40 -10.53
CA CYS A 30 -23.61 10.36 -10.97
C CYS A 30 -23.09 9.48 -12.13
N VAL A 31 -21.78 9.44 -12.38
CA VAL A 31 -21.19 8.20 -12.91
C VAL A 31 -21.18 7.21 -11.74
N PRO A 32 -21.84 6.05 -11.82
CA PRO A 32 -21.64 5.02 -10.82
C PRO A 32 -20.14 4.68 -10.82
N ARG A 33 -19.47 4.86 -9.69
CA ARG A 33 -18.23 4.15 -9.37
C ARG A 33 -18.58 2.67 -9.23
N SER A 34 -18.82 2.02 -10.36
CA SER A 34 -18.94 0.58 -10.50
C SER A 34 -18.01 0.11 -11.62
N VAL A 35 -16.75 0.53 -11.49
CA VAL A 35 -15.59 -0.37 -11.57
C VAL A 35 -14.65 0.07 -10.43
N TRP A 36 -15.17 0.08 -9.21
CA TRP A 36 -14.32 -0.04 -8.03
C TRP A 36 -14.18 -1.54 -7.79
N GLY A 37 -12.94 -2.02 -7.77
CA GLY A 37 -12.64 -3.36 -7.32
C GLY A 37 -13.28 -3.64 -5.96
N CYS A 38 -13.42 -4.92 -5.62
CA CYS A 38 -13.83 -5.32 -4.28
C CYS A 38 -13.04 -4.51 -3.23
N ALA A 39 -13.76 -4.10 -2.18
CA ALA A 39 -13.39 -3.05 -1.24
C ALA A 39 -11.91 -3.00 -0.85
N ASN A 40 -11.38 -1.78 -0.63
CA ASN A 40 -10.07 -1.58 -0.02
C ASN A 40 -10.05 -2.25 1.37
N CYS A 41 -9.38 -3.40 1.48
CA CYS A 41 -9.41 -4.24 2.69
C CYS A 41 -8.24 -3.96 3.65
N ARG A 42 -7.52 -2.84 3.45
CA ARG A 42 -6.56 -2.28 4.42
C ARG A 42 -7.13 -1.01 5.03
N VAL A 43 -7.72 -1.12 6.21
CA VAL A 43 -8.47 -0.02 6.85
C VAL A 43 -8.19 0.04 8.35
N VAL A 44 -8.11 1.26 8.88
CA VAL A 44 -8.07 1.52 10.32
C VAL A 44 -9.49 1.84 10.80
N LEU A 45 -9.99 1.05 11.76
CA LEU A 45 -11.34 1.15 12.30
C LEU A 45 -11.27 1.64 13.74
N SER A 46 -11.74 2.86 13.98
CA SER A 46 -11.62 3.54 15.28
C SER A 46 -12.96 3.87 15.96
N ASN A 47 -14.08 3.40 15.40
CA ASN A 47 -15.40 3.67 15.98
C ASN A 47 -15.63 2.84 17.27
N PRO A 48 -16.53 3.26 18.18
CA PRO A 48 -16.84 2.50 19.39
C PRO A 48 -17.30 1.07 19.15
N SER A 49 -17.99 0.86 18.02
CA SER A 49 -18.38 -0.43 17.51
C SER A 49 -18.51 -0.36 15.99
N GLY A 50 -18.49 -1.50 15.31
CA GLY A 50 -18.71 -1.58 13.88
C GLY A 50 -18.66 -3.00 13.35
N THR A 51 -18.82 -3.11 12.03
CA THR A 51 -18.74 -4.39 11.31
C THR A 51 -17.82 -4.26 10.10
N PHE A 52 -17.16 -5.35 9.73
CA PHE A 52 -16.35 -5.45 8.53
C PHE A 52 -16.38 -6.88 7.99
N THR A 53 -16.13 -7.04 6.69
CA THR A 53 -16.26 -8.31 5.99
C THR A 53 -15.05 -8.59 5.11
N SER A 54 -14.87 -9.86 4.73
CA SER A 54 -13.96 -10.21 3.63
C SER A 54 -14.37 -9.53 2.32
N PRO A 55 -13.43 -9.35 1.37
CA PRO A 55 -13.74 -8.79 0.06
C PRO A 55 -14.86 -9.58 -0.63
N CYS A 56 -15.79 -8.85 -1.25
CA CYS A 56 -16.92 -9.39 -2.01
C CYS A 56 -17.97 -10.21 -1.20
N TYR A 57 -17.84 -10.34 0.13
CA TYR A 57 -18.85 -10.97 1.00
C TYR A 57 -20.25 -10.38 0.77
N PRO A 58 -21.33 -11.18 0.66
CA PRO A 58 -21.43 -12.61 0.98
C PRO A 58 -21.09 -13.56 -0.18
N ASN A 59 -20.58 -13.06 -1.31
CA ASN A 59 -20.03 -13.91 -2.36
C ASN A 59 -18.61 -14.33 -2.00
N ASP A 60 -18.09 -15.33 -2.71
CA ASP A 60 -16.77 -15.87 -2.43
C ASP A 60 -15.68 -14.79 -2.54
N TYR A 61 -14.70 -14.82 -1.62
CA TYR A 61 -13.59 -13.89 -1.67
C TYR A 61 -12.68 -14.20 -2.87
N PRO A 62 -12.00 -13.22 -3.48
CA PRO A 62 -11.07 -13.49 -4.57
C PRO A 62 -9.82 -14.23 -4.09
N ASN A 63 -9.04 -14.77 -5.02
CA ASN A 63 -7.73 -15.35 -4.73
C ASN A 63 -6.69 -14.28 -4.40
N SER A 64 -5.62 -14.70 -3.73
CA SER A 64 -4.42 -13.90 -3.48
C SER A 64 -4.71 -12.59 -2.78
N GLN A 65 -5.64 -12.60 -1.82
CA GLN A 65 -5.98 -11.43 -1.02
C GLN A 65 -5.01 -11.30 0.14
N ALA A 66 -4.58 -10.06 0.41
CA ALA A 66 -3.75 -9.71 1.56
C ALA A 66 -4.36 -8.49 2.26
N CYS A 67 -5.35 -8.78 3.09
CA CYS A 67 -6.19 -7.80 3.77
C CYS A 67 -5.75 -7.60 5.22
N MET A 68 -5.91 -6.38 5.72
CA MET A 68 -5.51 -6.02 7.09
C MET A 68 -6.44 -4.98 7.69
N TRP A 69 -7.23 -5.36 8.69
CA TRP A 69 -8.04 -4.44 9.47
C TRP A 69 -7.34 -4.15 10.79
N THR A 70 -7.08 -2.87 11.03
CA THR A 70 -6.50 -2.40 12.31
C THR A 70 -7.61 -1.79 13.13
N LEU A 71 -8.05 -2.49 14.16
CA LEU A 71 -9.03 -1.99 15.12
C LEU A 71 -8.29 -1.18 16.17
N ARG A 72 -8.66 0.09 16.37
CA ARG A 72 -7.98 0.98 17.33
C ARG A 72 -8.96 1.60 18.31
N ALA A 73 -8.73 1.39 19.60
CA ALA A 73 -9.47 1.97 20.70
C ALA A 73 -8.63 3.04 21.43
N PRO A 74 -9.27 4.02 22.11
CA PRO A 74 -8.55 4.93 22.99
C PRO A 74 -7.98 4.19 24.21
N THR A 75 -6.94 4.76 24.81
CA THR A 75 -6.32 4.24 26.04
C THR A 75 -7.36 4.04 27.15
N GLY A 76 -7.29 2.89 27.84
CA GLY A 76 -8.28 2.47 28.85
C GLY A 76 -9.38 1.55 28.31
N TYR A 77 -9.38 1.26 27.01
CA TYR A 77 -10.27 0.30 26.37
C TYR A 77 -9.47 -0.78 25.64
N ILE A 78 -10.01 -2.00 25.67
CA ILE A 78 -9.63 -3.11 24.81
C ILE A 78 -10.69 -3.29 23.72
N ILE A 79 -10.42 -4.14 22.75
CA ILE A 79 -11.29 -4.42 21.61
C ILE A 79 -11.76 -5.86 21.75
N GLN A 80 -13.07 -6.05 21.67
CA GLN A 80 -13.69 -7.36 21.52
C GLN A 80 -14.18 -7.51 20.08
N ILE A 81 -13.72 -8.55 19.41
CA ILE A 81 -14.19 -8.95 18.06
C ILE A 81 -15.03 -10.21 18.15
N THR A 82 -16.06 -10.32 17.32
CA THR A 82 -16.94 -11.47 17.18
C THR A 82 -17.11 -11.81 15.71
N PHE A 83 -16.87 -13.06 15.33
CA PHE A 83 -17.09 -13.55 13.97
C PHE A 83 -18.52 -14.10 13.84
N ASN A 84 -19.40 -13.31 13.23
CA ASN A 84 -20.82 -13.65 13.07
C ASN A 84 -21.04 -14.73 12.01
N ASP A 85 -20.23 -14.70 10.95
CA ASP A 85 -20.15 -15.75 9.93
C ASP A 85 -18.68 -15.90 9.51
N PHE A 86 -18.26 -17.14 9.27
CA PHE A 86 -16.87 -17.47 8.94
C PHE A 86 -16.83 -18.80 8.20
N ASP A 87 -16.34 -18.78 6.98
CA ASP A 87 -16.16 -19.92 6.09
C ASP A 87 -15.05 -19.60 5.08
N ILE A 88 -13.86 -20.09 5.37
CA ILE A 88 -12.62 -19.91 4.61
C ILE A 88 -12.09 -21.30 4.24
N GLU A 89 -11.27 -21.46 3.20
CA GLU A 89 -10.73 -22.78 2.82
C GLU A 89 -10.07 -23.49 4.02
N GLU A 90 -10.37 -24.77 4.22
CA GLU A 90 -9.86 -25.55 5.34
C GLU A 90 -8.59 -26.31 4.95
N ALA A 91 -7.54 -26.17 5.75
CA ALA A 91 -6.27 -26.87 5.57
C ALA A 91 -5.60 -27.15 6.92
N PRO A 92 -4.77 -28.22 7.05
CA PRO A 92 -3.95 -28.44 8.23
C PRO A 92 -3.08 -27.22 8.53
N ASN A 93 -3.08 -26.72 9.77
CA ASN A 93 -2.39 -25.49 10.18
C ASN A 93 -2.79 -24.21 9.40
N CYS A 94 -3.93 -24.22 8.70
CA CYS A 94 -4.41 -23.10 7.88
C CYS A 94 -3.36 -22.61 6.87
N ILE A 95 -2.73 -23.55 6.17
CA ILE A 95 -1.63 -23.26 5.22
C ILE A 95 -2.10 -22.66 3.88
N TYR A 96 -3.35 -22.88 3.48
CA TYR A 96 -3.94 -22.31 2.26
C TYR A 96 -4.48 -20.91 2.56
N ASP A 97 -5.78 -20.81 2.84
CA ASP A 97 -6.39 -19.57 3.30
C ASP A 97 -6.37 -19.48 4.82
N SER A 98 -6.03 -18.29 5.34
CA SER A 98 -6.00 -18.07 6.78
C SER A 98 -6.38 -16.66 7.18
N LEU A 99 -7.10 -16.57 8.29
CA LEU A 99 -7.28 -15.35 9.05
C LEU A 99 -6.40 -15.39 10.29
N SER A 100 -5.42 -14.48 10.36
CA SER A 100 -4.58 -14.25 11.52
C SER A 100 -5.17 -13.13 12.38
N LEU A 101 -5.43 -13.42 13.64
CA LEU A 101 -5.84 -12.45 14.65
C LEU A 101 -4.69 -12.21 15.61
N ASP A 102 -4.15 -10.99 15.60
CA ASP A 102 -3.17 -10.51 16.55
C ASP A 102 -3.88 -9.62 17.59
N ASN A 103 -3.92 -10.13 18.82
CA ASN A 103 -4.56 -9.48 19.95
C ASN A 103 -3.59 -8.61 20.77
N GLY A 104 -2.31 -8.53 20.39
CA GLY A 104 -1.23 -7.79 21.06
C GLY A 104 -0.33 -8.63 21.97
N GLU A 105 -0.72 -9.87 22.31
CA GLU A 105 0.07 -10.80 23.13
C GLU A 105 0.37 -12.10 22.37
N SER A 106 -0.58 -12.55 21.55
CA SER A 106 -0.47 -13.76 20.74
C SER A 106 -1.13 -13.57 19.37
N GLN A 107 -0.57 -14.24 18.37
CA GLN A 107 -1.11 -14.30 17.02
C GLN A 107 -1.72 -15.70 16.81
N THR A 108 -3.02 -15.74 16.53
CA THR A 108 -3.77 -17.00 16.30
C THR A 108 -4.29 -17.06 14.87
N LYS A 109 -4.26 -18.24 14.25
CA LYS A 109 -4.71 -18.46 12.86
C LYS A 109 -5.99 -19.28 12.82
N PHE A 110 -6.90 -18.92 11.92
CA PHE A 110 -8.19 -19.56 11.70
C PHE A 110 -8.44 -19.81 10.22
N CYS A 111 -9.09 -20.93 9.91
CA CYS A 111 -9.50 -21.36 8.57
C CYS A 111 -10.70 -22.31 8.67
N GLY A 112 -11.27 -22.77 7.56
CA GLY A 112 -12.52 -23.56 7.60
C GLY A 112 -13.67 -22.77 8.22
N ALA A 113 -14.46 -23.44 9.06
CA ALA A 113 -15.51 -22.83 9.89
C ALA A 113 -15.09 -22.61 11.36
N THR A 114 -13.78 -22.71 11.67
CA THR A 114 -13.27 -22.79 13.06
C THR A 114 -13.54 -21.54 13.90
N ALA A 115 -13.60 -20.35 13.29
CA ALA A 115 -13.85 -19.11 14.01
C ALA A 115 -15.33 -18.71 14.09
N LYS A 116 -16.25 -19.48 13.48
CA LYS A 116 -17.66 -19.12 13.40
C LYS A 116 -18.31 -19.08 14.78
N GLY A 117 -18.84 -17.91 15.17
CA GLY A 117 -19.48 -17.69 16.46
C GLY A 117 -18.52 -17.43 17.63
N LEU A 118 -17.21 -17.41 17.39
CA LEU A 118 -16.21 -17.13 18.43
C LEU A 118 -16.02 -15.62 18.65
N SER A 119 -15.62 -15.26 19.86
CA SER A 119 -15.26 -13.90 20.24
C SER A 119 -13.91 -13.84 20.92
N PHE A 120 -13.13 -12.81 20.60
CA PHE A 120 -11.77 -12.62 21.09
C PHE A 120 -11.57 -11.21 21.62
N ASN A 121 -10.73 -11.07 22.65
CA ASN A 121 -10.40 -9.79 23.27
C ASN A 121 -8.94 -9.43 23.00
N SER A 122 -8.64 -8.15 22.81
CA SER A 122 -7.27 -7.65 22.76
C SER A 122 -6.66 -7.50 24.16
N SER A 123 -5.34 -7.65 24.25
CA SER A 123 -4.55 -7.34 25.43
C SER A 123 -4.22 -5.84 25.52
N VAL A 124 -4.08 -5.18 24.36
CA VAL A 124 -3.82 -3.74 24.23
C VAL A 124 -5.00 -3.01 23.57
N ASN A 125 -4.90 -1.70 23.38
CA ASN A 125 -5.94 -0.87 22.77
C ASN A 125 -5.93 -0.91 21.22
N GLU A 126 -5.21 -1.87 20.63
CA GLU A 126 -5.10 -2.10 19.19
C GLU A 126 -5.19 -3.61 18.91
N MET A 127 -5.86 -4.00 17.84
CA MET A 127 -6.01 -5.39 17.41
C MET A 127 -5.88 -5.45 15.89
N HIS A 128 -5.06 -6.37 15.38
CA HIS A 128 -4.86 -6.54 13.95
C HIS A 128 -5.51 -7.83 13.46
N VAL A 129 -6.33 -7.70 12.42
CA VAL A 129 -6.98 -8.82 11.75
C VAL A 129 -6.41 -8.89 10.35
N SER A 130 -5.68 -9.94 10.03
CA SER A 130 -5.05 -10.12 8.72
C SER A 130 -5.65 -11.34 8.03
N PHE A 131 -6.17 -11.15 6.82
CA PHE A 131 -6.72 -12.25 6.02
C PHE A 131 -5.85 -12.45 4.78
N SER A 132 -5.42 -13.69 4.57
CA SER A 132 -4.67 -14.14 3.42
C SER A 132 -5.45 -15.24 2.69
N SER A 133 -5.58 -15.14 1.36
CA SER A 133 -6.03 -16.25 0.52
C SER A 133 -4.96 -16.67 -0.49
N ASP A 134 -4.93 -17.95 -0.86
CA ASP A 134 -3.99 -18.53 -1.80
C ASP A 134 -4.45 -18.36 -3.26
N PHE A 135 -3.90 -19.12 -4.22
CA PHE A 135 -4.21 -18.96 -5.65
C PHE A 135 -5.47 -19.71 -6.12
N SER A 136 -6.11 -20.51 -5.26
CA SER A 136 -7.23 -21.38 -5.64
C SER A 136 -8.31 -21.47 -4.55
N ILE A 137 -9.33 -22.31 -4.79
CA ILE A 137 -10.42 -22.67 -3.85
C ILE A 137 -10.93 -21.53 -2.96
N GLN A 138 -11.88 -20.76 -3.47
CA GLN A 138 -12.52 -19.69 -2.72
C GLN A 138 -13.71 -20.22 -1.91
N LYS A 139 -13.98 -19.55 -0.78
CA LYS A 139 -15.17 -19.74 0.04
C LYS A 139 -15.85 -18.41 0.29
N LYS A 140 -16.96 -18.45 1.02
CA LYS A 140 -17.80 -17.30 1.34
C LYS A 140 -17.05 -16.18 2.08
N GLY A 141 -16.04 -16.52 2.86
CA GLY A 141 -15.27 -15.59 3.69
C GLY A 141 -15.91 -15.35 5.05
N PHE A 142 -15.90 -14.11 5.54
CA PHE A 142 -16.33 -13.82 6.90
C PHE A 142 -17.01 -12.46 7.06
N ASN A 143 -17.83 -12.38 8.11
CA ASN A 143 -18.45 -11.17 8.62
C ASN A 143 -18.16 -11.04 10.12
N ALA A 144 -17.41 -10.00 10.49
CA ALA A 144 -17.00 -9.75 11.86
C ALA A 144 -17.58 -8.43 12.40
N SER A 145 -17.98 -8.43 13.66
CA SER A 145 -18.35 -7.24 14.43
C SER A 145 -17.32 -6.98 15.54
N TYR A 146 -17.01 -5.73 15.81
CA TYR A 146 -16.14 -5.34 16.91
C TYR A 146 -16.81 -4.30 17.80
N ILE A 147 -16.47 -4.33 19.09
CA ILE A 147 -16.86 -3.34 20.10
C ILE A 147 -15.65 -3.00 20.97
N ARG A 148 -15.55 -1.76 21.45
CA ARG A 148 -14.58 -1.42 22.50
C ARG A 148 -15.16 -1.74 23.87
N VAL A 149 -14.35 -2.36 24.73
CA VAL A 149 -14.71 -2.73 26.11
C VAL A 149 -13.75 -2.01 27.06
N ALA A 150 -14.27 -1.33 28.08
CA ALA A 150 -13.42 -0.65 29.05
C ALA A 150 -12.63 -1.69 29.87
N VAL A 151 -11.33 -1.46 30.10
CA VAL A 151 -10.51 -2.32 30.96
C VAL A 151 -11.09 -2.28 32.38
N SER A 152 -11.22 -3.45 33.01
CA SER A 152 -11.74 -3.54 34.38
C SER A 152 -10.80 -2.85 35.38
N LEU A 153 -11.34 -2.01 36.25
CA LEU A 153 -10.59 -1.38 37.34
C LEU A 153 -9.86 -2.39 38.25
N ARG A 154 -10.32 -3.65 38.31
CA ARG A 154 -9.66 -4.72 39.07
C ARG A 154 -8.27 -5.10 38.53
N ASN A 155 -7.97 -4.75 37.28
CA ASN A 155 -6.66 -4.95 36.67
C ASN A 155 -5.82 -3.67 36.64
N GLN A 156 -6.25 -2.63 37.37
CA GLN A 156 -5.64 -1.30 37.34
C GLN A 156 -5.44 -0.77 38.76
N LYS A 157 -4.29 -0.14 38.99
CA LYS A 157 -4.03 0.68 40.17
C LYS A 157 -4.27 2.15 39.87
N VAL A 158 -4.51 2.92 40.93
CA VAL A 158 -4.80 4.36 40.85
C VAL A 158 -3.67 5.15 41.49
N ILE A 159 -3.05 6.03 40.70
CA ILE A 159 -2.01 6.96 41.13
C ILE A 159 -2.66 8.19 41.75
N LEU A 160 -2.34 8.49 43.00
CA LEU A 160 -2.94 9.61 43.71
C LEU A 160 -2.34 10.96 43.29
N PRO A 161 -3.18 11.99 43.09
CA PRO A 161 -2.73 13.33 42.71
C PRO A 161 -1.95 13.97 43.86
N GLN A 162 -0.75 14.49 43.58
CA GLN A 162 0.09 15.16 44.57
C GLN A 162 -0.32 16.62 44.82
N THR A 163 -0.99 17.24 43.84
CA THR A 163 -1.52 18.61 43.91
C THR A 163 -3.00 18.61 43.56
N SER A 164 -3.81 19.44 44.22
CA SER A 164 -5.26 19.53 44.01
C SER A 164 -5.65 19.95 42.58
N ASP A 165 -4.75 20.63 41.85
CA ASP A 165 -4.98 21.12 40.49
C ASP A 165 -4.74 20.08 39.38
N ALA A 166 -4.16 18.90 39.67
CA ALA A 166 -3.77 17.94 38.63
C ALA A 166 -4.96 17.17 38.06
N TYR A 167 -5.68 16.46 38.92
CA TYR A 167 -6.89 15.71 38.62
C TYR A 167 -7.50 15.17 39.93
N GLN A 168 -8.80 14.87 39.94
CA GLN A 168 -9.47 14.34 41.14
C GLN A 168 -10.00 12.93 40.88
N VAL A 169 -9.76 12.03 41.84
CA VAL A 169 -10.31 10.66 41.83
C VAL A 169 -11.47 10.62 42.80
N SER A 170 -12.69 10.47 42.29
CA SER A 170 -13.91 10.51 43.11
C SER A 170 -14.83 9.35 42.82
N ILE A 171 -15.79 9.12 43.71
CA ILE A 171 -16.90 8.23 43.43
C ILE A 171 -17.75 8.77 42.26
N ALA A 172 -18.36 7.87 41.48
CA ALA A 172 -19.23 8.24 40.37
C ALA A 172 -20.53 8.89 40.89
N LYS A 173 -21.08 9.84 40.13
CA LYS A 173 -22.34 10.53 40.50
C LYS A 173 -23.56 9.59 40.59
N SER A 174 -23.47 8.42 39.97
CA SER A 174 -24.47 7.35 40.01
C SER A 174 -24.53 6.62 41.36
N VAL A 175 -23.49 6.72 42.19
CA VAL A 175 -23.40 6.00 43.46
C VAL A 175 -23.65 6.96 44.62
N SER A 176 -24.65 6.65 45.45
CA SER A 176 -24.96 7.38 46.68
C SER A 176 -24.50 6.58 47.90
N ILE A 177 -23.64 7.18 48.74
CA ILE A 177 -23.22 6.58 50.00
C ILE A 177 -24.34 6.79 51.04
N PRO A 178 -24.85 5.72 51.68
CA PRO A 178 -25.88 5.82 52.71
C PRO A 178 -25.30 6.41 53.99
N GLU A 179 -26.17 6.74 54.94
CA GLU A 179 -25.75 7.05 56.30
C GLU A 179 -25.03 5.85 56.94
N LEU A 180 -23.87 6.08 57.56
CA LEU A 180 -23.06 5.03 58.17
C LEU A 180 -22.98 5.21 59.69
N SER A 181 -23.57 4.25 60.40
CA SER A 181 -23.40 4.04 61.86
C SER A 181 -22.35 2.98 62.18
N ALA A 182 -21.99 2.17 61.19
CA ALA A 182 -20.92 1.19 61.21
C ALA A 182 -20.37 1.00 59.80
N PHE A 183 -19.09 0.65 59.67
CA PHE A 183 -18.53 0.28 58.38
C PHE A 183 -17.36 -0.70 58.49
N THR A 184 -17.09 -1.36 57.37
CA THR A 184 -15.81 -2.03 57.09
C THR A 184 -15.27 -1.45 55.80
N LEU A 185 -14.04 -0.95 55.81
CA LEU A 185 -13.40 -0.32 54.66
C LEU A 185 -12.05 -1.00 54.45
N CYS A 186 -11.80 -1.51 53.25
CA CYS A 186 -10.55 -2.18 52.90
C CYS A 186 -9.96 -1.61 51.62
N PHE A 187 -8.66 -1.39 51.59
CA PHE A 187 -7.91 -1.02 50.39
C PHE A 187 -6.48 -1.50 50.50
N GLU A 188 -5.79 -1.52 49.36
CA GLU A 188 -4.37 -1.79 49.26
C GLU A 188 -3.66 -0.51 48.83
N ALA A 189 -2.51 -0.22 49.44
CA ALA A 189 -1.73 0.96 49.10
C ALA A 189 -0.23 0.70 49.08
N THR A 190 0.48 1.56 48.35
CA THR A 190 1.95 1.64 48.30
C THR A 190 2.39 3.06 48.67
N LYS A 191 3.65 3.21 49.08
CA LYS A 191 4.29 4.51 49.26
C LYS A 191 5.61 4.56 48.50
N VAL A 192 5.84 5.67 47.81
CA VAL A 192 7.06 5.92 47.02
C VAL A 192 7.85 7.04 47.70
N GLY A 193 9.05 6.70 48.19
CA GLY A 193 9.99 7.62 48.82
C GLY A 193 9.99 7.59 50.35
N HIS A 194 11.14 8.00 50.92
CA HIS A 194 11.41 7.94 52.37
C HIS A 194 11.02 9.22 53.14
N GLU A 195 10.32 10.17 52.50
CA GLU A 195 9.92 11.42 53.16
C GLU A 195 8.81 11.16 54.20
N ASP A 196 8.98 11.72 55.40
CA ASP A 196 8.04 11.62 56.53
C ASP A 196 7.06 12.80 56.55
N ASN A 197 6.43 13.07 55.41
CA ASN A 197 5.45 14.15 55.27
C ASN A 197 4.05 13.70 55.71
N ASP A 198 3.24 14.64 56.18
CA ASP A 198 1.83 14.41 56.49
C ASP A 198 1.05 14.07 55.20
N TRP A 199 0.22 13.03 55.24
CA TRP A 199 -0.51 12.57 54.06
C TRP A 199 -1.91 12.03 54.37
N THR A 200 -2.81 12.10 53.40
CA THR A 200 -4.17 11.51 53.45
C THR A 200 -4.37 10.50 52.32
N ALA A 201 -4.87 9.30 52.64
CA ALA A 201 -5.13 8.24 51.65
C ALA A 201 -6.53 8.34 51.03
N PHE A 202 -7.54 8.70 51.82
CA PHE A 202 -8.89 8.98 51.33
C PHE A 202 -9.60 9.98 52.23
N SER A 203 -10.56 10.70 51.66
CA SER A 203 -11.40 11.66 52.36
C SER A 203 -12.84 11.60 51.87
N TYR A 204 -13.79 11.71 52.79
CA TYR A 204 -15.22 11.79 52.52
C TYR A 204 -15.75 13.09 53.09
N SER A 205 -16.37 13.89 52.24
CA SER A 205 -16.85 15.23 52.58
C SER A 205 -18.34 15.39 52.26
N ASN A 206 -19.03 16.27 52.99
CA ASN A 206 -20.40 16.66 52.63
C ASN A 206 -20.43 17.60 51.41
N ALA A 207 -21.63 18.03 51.00
CA ALA A 207 -21.82 18.99 49.92
C ALA A 207 -21.12 20.35 50.15
N SER A 208 -20.86 20.70 51.41
CA SER A 208 -20.13 21.91 51.83
C SER A 208 -18.62 21.69 51.96
N PHE A 209 -18.09 20.56 51.48
CA PHE A 209 -16.69 20.16 51.56
C PHE A 209 -16.10 20.01 52.96
N THR A 210 -16.92 19.92 54.01
CA THR A 210 -16.42 19.59 55.36
C THR A 210 -16.09 18.10 55.41
N GLN A 211 -14.90 17.76 55.91
CA GLN A 211 -14.38 16.40 55.97
C GLN A 211 -15.03 15.63 57.12
N LEU A 212 -15.80 14.60 56.78
CA LEU A 212 -16.58 13.79 57.72
C LEU A 212 -15.89 12.47 58.05
N LEU A 213 -15.15 11.89 57.10
CA LEU A 213 -14.36 10.68 57.31
C LEU A 213 -13.05 10.79 56.54
N SER A 214 -11.93 10.42 57.17
CA SER A 214 -10.63 10.38 56.48
C SER A 214 -9.62 9.53 57.22
N PHE A 215 -8.70 8.94 56.46
CA PHE A 215 -7.54 8.23 57.00
C PHE A 215 -6.24 8.82 56.47
N GLY A 216 -5.27 9.03 57.37
CA GLY A 216 -3.98 9.61 57.01
C GLY A 216 -2.94 9.47 58.11
N LYS A 217 -1.76 10.04 57.84
CA LYS A 217 -0.64 10.17 58.76
C LYS A 217 -0.38 11.65 59.02
N ALA A 218 -0.29 12.02 60.29
CA ALA A 218 0.17 13.33 60.73
C ALA A 218 1.43 13.17 61.58
N LYS A 219 2.07 14.28 61.97
CA LYS A 219 3.15 14.28 62.98
C LYS A 219 2.82 13.54 64.29
N SER A 220 1.54 13.49 64.68
CA SER A 220 1.06 12.75 65.85
C SER A 220 0.91 11.23 65.61
N GLY A 221 1.22 10.75 64.41
CA GLY A 221 1.04 9.38 63.94
C GLY A 221 -0.21 9.18 63.06
N TYR A 222 -0.61 7.92 62.88
CA TYR A 222 -1.73 7.53 62.02
C TYR A 222 -3.06 7.87 62.68
N PHE A 223 -3.99 8.40 61.90
CA PHE A 223 -5.28 8.82 62.41
C PHE A 223 -6.44 8.43 61.50
N LEU A 224 -7.59 8.22 62.14
CA LEU A 224 -8.90 8.10 61.50
C LEU A 224 -9.79 9.22 62.04
N SER A 225 -10.23 10.11 61.17
CA SER A 225 -11.19 11.17 61.52
C SER A 225 -12.61 10.68 61.24
N ILE A 226 -13.52 10.82 62.20
CA ILE A 226 -14.95 10.44 62.10
C ILE A 226 -15.80 11.57 62.70
N SER A 227 -16.59 12.26 61.89
CA SER A 227 -17.56 13.30 62.29
C SER A 227 -17.02 14.26 63.38
N ASP A 228 -15.90 14.92 63.05
CA ASP A 228 -15.10 15.88 63.86
C ASP A 228 -14.25 15.29 65.01
N SER A 229 -14.31 13.97 65.22
CA SER A 229 -13.48 13.28 66.21
C SER A 229 -12.27 12.60 65.55
N LYS A 230 -11.06 12.79 66.09
CA LYS A 230 -9.81 12.20 65.57
C LYS A 230 -9.33 11.05 66.46
N CYS A 231 -9.33 9.83 65.93
CA CYS A 231 -8.83 8.63 66.61
C CYS A 231 -7.39 8.33 66.18
N LEU A 232 -6.46 8.20 67.13
CA LEU A 232 -5.07 7.83 66.85
C LEU A 232 -4.91 6.31 66.83
N LEU A 233 -4.31 5.77 65.77
CA LEU A 233 -4.21 4.31 65.53
C LEU A 233 -2.79 3.76 65.76
N ASN A 234 -1.92 4.54 66.41
CA ASN A 234 -0.50 4.22 66.58
C ASN A 234 -0.25 2.91 67.33
N ASN A 235 -1.13 2.54 68.27
CA ASN A 235 -0.96 1.31 69.05
C ASN A 235 -1.30 0.06 68.23
N ALA A 236 -2.13 0.19 67.20
CA ALA A 236 -2.63 -0.93 66.39
C ALA A 236 -1.87 -1.14 65.07
N LEU A 237 -1.01 -0.20 64.70
CA LEU A 237 -0.18 -0.26 63.51
C LEU A 237 1.29 -0.41 63.95
N PRO A 238 2.06 -1.36 63.42
CA PRO A 238 3.44 -1.57 63.83
C PRO A 238 4.32 -0.41 63.33
N VAL A 239 4.54 0.59 64.18
CA VAL A 239 5.40 1.73 63.87
C VAL A 239 6.84 1.41 64.30
N LYS A 240 7.76 1.29 63.33
CA LYS A 240 9.19 1.50 63.60
C LYS A 240 9.49 2.99 63.43
N GLU A 241 10.32 3.56 64.29
CA GLU A 241 10.70 4.98 64.19
C GLU A 241 11.20 5.30 62.77
N LYS A 242 10.55 6.26 62.10
CA LYS A 242 10.83 6.75 60.72
C LYS A 242 10.42 5.86 59.54
N GLU A 243 9.78 4.70 59.76
CA GLU A 243 9.20 3.89 58.68
C GLU A 243 7.68 4.12 58.56
N ASP A 244 7.18 4.18 57.33
CA ASP A 244 5.74 4.26 57.06
C ASP A 244 5.10 2.86 57.04
N ILE A 245 3.79 2.75 57.27
CA ILE A 245 3.11 1.45 57.24
C ILE A 245 3.08 0.86 55.83
N PHE A 246 3.01 1.69 54.79
CA PHE A 246 3.02 1.22 53.40
C PHE A 246 4.44 1.21 52.84
N ALA A 247 4.84 0.06 52.30
CA ALA A 247 6.11 -0.13 51.59
C ALA A 247 5.96 0.16 50.08
N GLU A 248 7.01 -0.11 49.30
CA GLU A 248 6.96 -0.06 47.83
C GLU A 248 6.05 -1.17 47.22
N SER A 249 5.74 -2.21 47.99
CA SER A 249 4.80 -3.29 47.61
C SER A 249 3.39 -3.05 48.17
N PHE A 250 2.35 -3.52 47.48
CA PHE A 250 0.96 -3.38 47.92
C PHE A 250 0.71 -4.08 49.26
N GLU A 251 0.22 -3.32 50.24
CA GLU A 251 -0.18 -3.85 51.53
C GLU A 251 -1.64 -3.53 51.82
N GLN A 252 -2.40 -4.53 52.26
CA GLN A 252 -3.83 -4.41 52.55
C GLN A 252 -4.04 -3.88 53.97
N LEU A 253 -4.87 -2.83 54.07
CA LEU A 253 -5.36 -2.27 55.31
C LEU A 253 -6.90 -2.35 55.33
N CYS A 254 -7.47 -2.90 56.39
CA CYS A 254 -8.90 -2.83 56.64
C CYS A 254 -9.19 -2.11 57.97
N LEU A 255 -10.13 -1.17 57.92
CA LEU A 255 -10.62 -0.39 59.05
C LEU A 255 -12.08 -0.79 59.32
N VAL A 256 -12.38 -1.09 60.57
CA VAL A 256 -13.72 -1.43 61.05
C VAL A 256 -14.13 -0.43 62.11
N TRP A 257 -15.34 0.11 62.04
CA TRP A 257 -15.83 1.03 63.06
C TRP A 257 -17.30 0.78 63.37
N ASN A 258 -17.66 0.97 64.64
CA ASN A 258 -19.02 0.86 65.14
C ASN A 258 -19.31 1.97 66.16
N ASN A 259 -20.37 2.75 65.94
CA ASN A 259 -20.75 3.86 66.81
C ASN A 259 -21.26 3.46 68.20
N SER A 260 -21.71 2.22 68.38
CA SER A 260 -22.25 1.71 69.65
C SER A 260 -21.15 1.28 70.61
N LEU A 261 -20.01 0.83 70.09
CA LEU A 261 -18.86 0.36 70.87
C LEU A 261 -17.78 1.43 71.03
N GLY A 262 -17.78 2.47 70.19
CA GLY A 262 -16.74 3.50 70.20
C GLY A 262 -15.36 2.98 69.81
N SER A 263 -15.27 1.79 69.21
CA SER A 263 -14.02 1.13 68.91
C SER A 263 -13.73 1.11 67.42
N VAL A 264 -12.44 1.23 67.08
CA VAL A 264 -11.91 1.11 65.72
C VAL A 264 -11.06 -0.16 65.66
N GLY A 265 -11.51 -1.12 64.87
CA GLY A 265 -10.74 -2.30 64.51
C GLY A 265 -9.80 -2.01 63.34
N VAL A 266 -8.55 -2.43 63.45
CA VAL A 266 -7.53 -2.28 62.39
C VAL A 266 -7.01 -3.67 62.06
N ASN A 267 -7.16 -4.10 60.81
CA ASN A 267 -6.54 -5.31 60.30
C ASN A 267 -5.42 -4.93 59.33
N PHE A 268 -4.19 -5.28 59.66
CA PHE A 268 -3.02 -5.00 58.85
C PHE A 268 -2.05 -6.18 58.90
N LYS A 269 -1.54 -6.63 57.74
CA LYS A 269 -0.70 -7.85 57.62
C LYS A 269 -1.27 -9.09 58.33
N ARG A 270 -2.61 -9.23 58.33
CA ARG A 270 -3.38 -10.30 59.01
C ARG A 270 -3.35 -10.25 60.54
N ASN A 271 -2.86 -9.16 61.13
CA ASN A 271 -3.00 -8.89 62.55
C ASN A 271 -4.18 -7.93 62.77
N TYR A 272 -5.12 -8.33 63.61
CA TYR A 272 -6.30 -7.54 63.95
C TYR A 272 -6.18 -7.00 65.37
N GLU A 273 -6.20 -5.67 65.49
CA GLU A 273 -6.17 -4.96 66.77
C GLU A 273 -7.36 -4.01 66.91
N ILE A 274 -7.72 -3.69 68.15
CA ILE A 274 -8.85 -2.81 68.46
C ILE A 274 -8.33 -1.62 69.25
N VAL A 275 -8.61 -0.41 68.76
CA VAL A 275 -8.31 0.86 69.43
C VAL A 275 -9.61 1.44 69.96
N GLN A 276 -9.62 1.84 71.24
CA GLN A 276 -10.77 2.55 71.80
C GLN A 276 -10.75 4.02 71.44
N CYS A 277 -11.89 4.53 70.99
CA CYS A 277 -12.09 5.92 70.59
C CYS A 277 -13.48 6.42 71.04
N ASP A 278 -13.62 6.61 72.35
CA ASP A 278 -14.88 6.98 73.01
C ASP A 278 -15.52 8.25 72.43
N SER A 279 -14.71 9.16 71.88
CA SER A 279 -15.17 10.37 71.18
C SER A 279 -16.03 10.12 69.93
N THR A 280 -16.12 8.86 69.47
CA THR A 280 -16.93 8.45 68.31
C THR A 280 -18.24 7.76 68.70
N ILE A 281 -18.51 7.57 69.99
CA ILE A 281 -19.76 6.98 70.47
C ILE A 281 -20.95 7.86 70.05
N SER A 282 -22.00 7.23 69.53
CA SER A 282 -23.21 7.92 69.02
C SER A 282 -22.97 8.91 67.87
N LYS A 283 -21.77 8.96 67.29
CA LYS A 283 -21.53 9.68 66.03
C LYS A 283 -22.11 8.89 64.87
N VAL A 284 -22.55 9.61 63.85
CA VAL A 284 -23.05 9.06 62.59
C VAL A 284 -22.40 9.84 61.46
N ILE A 285 -22.01 9.13 60.40
CA ILE A 285 -21.48 9.74 59.18
C ILE A 285 -22.67 9.96 58.24
N PRO A 286 -23.05 11.21 57.93
CA PRO A 286 -24.22 11.48 57.09
C PRO A 286 -23.98 11.01 55.65
N GLY A 287 -25.04 10.51 55.02
CA GLY A 287 -25.02 10.07 53.62
C GLY A 287 -24.95 11.21 52.60
N ASN A 288 -24.93 10.87 51.32
CA ASN A 288 -24.93 11.81 50.18
C ASN A 288 -23.72 12.77 50.10
N GLY A 289 -22.62 12.44 50.77
CA GLY A 289 -21.34 13.11 50.59
C GLY A 289 -20.57 12.60 49.36
N LYS A 290 -19.38 13.15 49.14
CA LYS A 290 -18.46 12.73 48.08
C LYS A 290 -17.23 12.09 48.70
N LEU A 291 -16.92 10.87 48.25
CA LEU A 291 -15.70 10.15 48.59
C LEU A 291 -14.62 10.43 47.52
N PHE A 292 -13.43 10.78 48.00
CA PHE A 292 -12.23 11.04 47.20
C PHE A 292 -11.10 10.12 47.65
N LEU A 293 -10.29 9.65 46.69
CA LEU A 293 -8.98 9.06 47.01
C LEU A 293 -7.95 10.19 47.04
N GLY A 294 -7.17 10.24 48.11
CA GLY A 294 -6.28 11.35 48.43
C GLY A 294 -6.93 12.46 49.26
N SER A 295 -6.23 13.60 49.33
CA SER A 295 -6.69 14.79 50.03
C SER A 295 -7.55 15.68 49.14
N ASN A 296 -8.59 16.27 49.72
CA ASN A 296 -9.40 17.32 49.10
C ASN A 296 -9.14 18.70 49.73
N GLN A 297 -8.20 18.81 50.66
CA GLN A 297 -7.84 20.04 51.35
C GLN A 297 -6.40 20.45 50.99
N ASN A 298 -6.16 21.75 50.82
CA ASN A 298 -4.85 22.28 50.43
C ASN A 298 -3.76 22.13 51.52
N GLU A 299 -4.14 21.82 52.77
CA GLU A 299 -3.22 21.79 53.92
C GLU A 299 -2.46 20.46 54.09
N ILE A 300 -3.06 19.34 53.65
CA ILE A 300 -2.47 18.00 53.79
C ILE A 300 -2.35 17.39 52.38
N ALA A 301 -1.16 16.92 52.03
CA ALA A 301 -0.92 16.29 50.73
C ALA A 301 -1.63 14.91 50.65
N SER A 302 -1.90 14.44 49.43
CA SER A 302 -2.29 13.04 49.23
C SER A 302 -1.12 12.10 49.49
N LEU A 303 -1.41 10.85 49.84
CA LEU A 303 -0.39 9.80 49.90
C LEU A 303 0.40 9.72 48.57
N LYS A 304 1.73 9.80 48.66
CA LYS A 304 2.64 9.68 47.51
C LYS A 304 2.84 8.22 47.15
N GLY A 305 1.87 7.66 46.43
CA GLY A 305 1.88 6.28 45.97
C GLY A 305 0.57 5.88 45.30
N ASP A 306 0.34 4.58 45.22
CA ASP A 306 -0.78 4.00 44.47
C ASP A 306 -1.79 3.34 45.40
N ILE A 307 -3.08 3.45 45.08
CA ILE A 307 -4.18 2.75 45.75
C ILE A 307 -4.81 1.72 44.82
N TYR A 308 -5.21 0.59 45.39
CA TYR A 308 -5.88 -0.52 44.71
C TYR A 308 -7.01 -1.15 45.56
N ASN A 309 -8.00 -1.74 44.88
CA ASN A 309 -9.06 -2.56 45.46
C ASN A 309 -9.81 -1.94 46.66
N PHE A 310 -10.12 -0.64 46.57
CA PHE A 310 -10.89 0.07 47.60
C PHE A 310 -12.34 -0.43 47.63
N ARG A 311 -12.78 -0.90 48.81
CA ARG A 311 -14.09 -1.50 49.03
C ARG A 311 -14.68 -1.02 50.35
N LEU A 312 -15.98 -0.73 50.35
CA LEU A 312 -16.71 -0.24 51.52
C LEU A 312 -17.97 -1.08 51.76
N TRP A 313 -18.15 -1.46 53.02
CA TRP A 313 -19.36 -2.07 53.55
C TRP A 313 -19.98 -1.25 54.67
N ASN A 314 -21.31 -1.25 54.76
CA ASN A 314 -22.09 -0.55 55.82
C ASN A 314 -22.28 -1.36 57.11
N PHE A 315 -21.50 -2.43 57.30
CA PHE A 315 -21.53 -3.28 58.49
C PHE A 315 -20.12 -3.63 58.93
N THR A 316 -19.97 -4.07 60.19
CA THR A 316 -18.68 -4.50 60.73
C THR A 316 -18.41 -5.97 60.44
N MET A 317 -17.19 -6.27 60.02
CA MET A 317 -16.69 -7.65 59.86
C MET A 317 -15.86 -8.05 61.08
N ASN A 318 -15.89 -9.34 61.42
CA ASN A 318 -15.05 -9.89 62.48
C ASN A 318 -13.65 -10.24 61.97
N SER A 319 -12.70 -10.47 62.88
CA SER A 319 -11.30 -10.76 62.54
C SER A 319 -11.13 -12.00 61.64
N LYS A 320 -11.93 -13.05 61.85
CA LYS A 320 -11.91 -14.29 61.04
C LYS A 320 -12.35 -14.08 59.60
N ILE A 321 -13.37 -13.24 59.38
CA ILE A 321 -13.86 -12.88 58.05
C ILE A 321 -12.82 -12.00 57.36
N LEU A 322 -12.23 -11.05 58.08
CA LEU A 322 -11.21 -10.16 57.54
C LEU A 322 -9.91 -10.88 57.15
N SER A 323 -9.47 -11.88 57.91
CA SER A 323 -8.28 -12.66 57.57
C SER A 323 -8.45 -13.52 56.33
N ASN A 324 -9.69 -13.94 56.04
CA ASN A 324 -10.06 -14.76 54.88
C ASN A 324 -10.72 -13.95 53.75
N LEU A 325 -10.70 -12.61 53.83
CA LEU A 325 -11.39 -11.76 52.87
C LEU A 325 -10.68 -11.83 51.51
N SER A 326 -11.26 -12.59 50.59
CA SER A 326 -10.79 -12.63 49.22
C SER A 326 -10.94 -11.24 48.57
N CYS A 327 -10.02 -10.94 47.69
CA CYS A 327 -9.96 -9.68 47.00
C CYS A 327 -11.17 -9.52 46.00
N ASN A 328 -11.77 -10.63 45.55
CA ASN A 328 -12.93 -10.67 44.64
C ASN A 328 -14.30 -10.43 45.32
N VAL A 329 -14.33 -10.40 46.66
CA VAL A 329 -15.57 -10.10 47.39
C VAL A 329 -15.93 -8.64 47.16
N LYS A 330 -17.15 -8.39 46.64
CA LYS A 330 -17.65 -7.07 46.28
C LYS A 330 -18.05 -6.27 47.52
N GLY A 331 -17.70 -4.98 47.55
CA GLY A 331 -18.26 -4.00 48.48
C GLY A 331 -19.76 -3.79 48.21
N ASN A 332 -20.59 -3.74 49.26
CA ASN A 332 -22.03 -3.50 49.06
C ASN A 332 -22.38 -2.01 48.95
N VAL A 333 -21.51 -1.10 49.43
CA VAL A 333 -21.66 0.35 49.26
C VAL A 333 -20.78 0.86 48.13
N VAL A 334 -19.49 0.54 48.16
CA VAL A 334 -18.51 0.93 47.13
C VAL A 334 -17.67 -0.29 46.77
N ASP A 335 -17.58 -0.61 45.49
CA ASP A 335 -16.71 -1.66 44.97
C ASP A 335 -15.67 -1.13 43.99
N TRP A 336 -14.59 -1.88 43.78
CA TRP A 336 -13.52 -1.52 42.85
C TRP A 336 -13.87 -1.92 41.40
N GLN A 337 -14.88 -1.26 40.83
CA GLN A 337 -15.37 -1.44 39.46
C GLN A 337 -15.60 -0.08 38.78
N ASN A 338 -15.53 -0.04 37.45
CA ASN A 338 -15.65 1.19 36.65
C ASN A 338 -16.94 1.97 36.93
N ASP A 339 -18.06 1.28 37.16
CA ASP A 339 -19.37 1.91 37.37
C ASP A 339 -19.47 2.70 38.69
N PHE A 340 -18.58 2.40 39.65
CA PHE A 340 -18.58 3.02 40.98
C PHE A 340 -17.67 4.25 41.07
N TRP A 341 -16.71 4.40 40.17
CA TRP A 341 -15.67 5.42 40.27
C TRP A 341 -15.60 6.31 39.03
N ASN A 342 -15.29 7.58 39.25
CA ASN A 342 -14.94 8.53 38.20
C ASN A 342 -13.44 8.82 38.30
N ILE A 343 -12.66 8.04 37.54
CA ILE A 343 -11.20 8.07 37.59
C ILE A 343 -10.66 8.55 36.24
N PRO A 344 -9.88 9.64 36.21
CA PRO A 344 -9.22 10.11 35.00
C PRO A 344 -8.21 9.06 34.48
N ASN A 345 -8.14 8.87 33.16
CA ASN A 345 -7.23 7.90 32.54
C ASN A 345 -5.75 8.12 32.92
N LEU A 346 -5.35 9.37 33.20
CA LEU A 346 -4.00 9.73 33.67
C LEU A 346 -3.64 9.09 35.02
N ALA A 347 -4.64 8.77 35.84
CA ALA A 347 -4.46 8.17 37.15
C ALA A 347 -4.42 6.63 37.09
N LEU A 348 -4.86 6.01 35.99
CA LEU A 348 -4.97 4.56 35.86
C LEU A 348 -3.70 3.97 35.26
N LYS A 349 -3.14 2.96 35.93
CA LYS A 349 -2.01 2.19 35.42
C LYS A 349 -2.28 0.70 35.58
N ALA A 350 -2.07 -0.08 34.51
CA ALA A 350 -2.13 -1.54 34.59
C ALA A 350 -0.88 -2.05 35.31
N GLU A 351 -1.05 -3.07 36.15
CA GLU A 351 0.02 -3.58 37.00
C GLU A 351 -0.17 -5.09 37.22
N SER A 352 0.94 -5.84 37.20
CA SER A 352 0.89 -7.31 37.15
C SER A 352 0.86 -7.99 38.51
N ASN A 353 1.29 -7.29 39.55
CA ASN A 353 1.40 -7.77 40.92
C ASN A 353 0.22 -7.31 41.82
N LEU A 354 -0.97 -7.15 41.23
CA LEU A 354 -2.20 -6.78 41.94
C LEU A 354 -2.92 -8.00 42.52
N SER A 355 -3.49 -7.87 43.72
CA SER A 355 -4.08 -9.00 44.44
C SER A 355 -5.27 -9.68 43.75
N CYS A 356 -6.05 -8.95 42.92
CA CYS A 356 -7.09 -9.51 42.04
C CYS A 356 -6.80 -9.33 40.56
N GLY A 357 -5.57 -9.01 40.18
CA GLY A 357 -5.20 -8.90 38.78
C GLY A 357 -5.47 -10.23 38.09
N SER A 358 -6.49 -10.27 37.25
CA SER A 358 -6.73 -11.40 36.36
C SER A 358 -6.20 -10.97 35.01
N TYR A 359 -4.97 -11.39 34.70
CA TYR A 359 -4.59 -11.46 33.29
C TYR A 359 -5.58 -12.42 32.64
N LEU A 360 -6.31 -11.90 31.65
CA LEU A 360 -7.11 -12.70 30.75
C LEU A 360 -6.14 -13.61 30.00
N ILE A 361 -5.83 -14.77 30.58
CA ILE A 361 -5.55 -15.96 29.79
C ILE A 361 -6.93 -16.55 29.50
N PRO A 362 -7.58 -16.28 28.36
CA PRO A 362 -8.43 -17.31 27.82
C PRO A 362 -7.47 -18.42 27.41
N LEU A 363 -7.31 -19.40 28.29
CA LEU A 363 -7.02 -20.76 27.84
C LEU A 363 -8.07 -21.03 26.76
N PRO A 364 -7.70 -21.50 25.56
CA PRO A 364 -8.69 -21.97 24.61
C PRO A 364 -9.48 -23.06 25.35
N ALA A 365 -10.71 -22.77 25.73
CA ALA A 365 -11.69 -23.79 26.06
C ALA A 365 -12.12 -24.42 24.73
N ALA A 366 -11.18 -25.13 24.14
CA ALA A 366 -11.32 -26.07 23.04
C ALA A 366 -9.97 -26.80 23.01
N GLU A 367 -9.85 -27.85 23.82
CA GLU A 367 -8.96 -28.94 23.45
C GLU A 367 -9.31 -29.31 22.01
N LEU A 368 -8.34 -29.16 21.10
CA LEU A 368 -8.36 -29.84 19.82
C LEU A 368 -8.40 -31.33 20.14
N ALA A 369 -9.59 -31.92 20.13
CA ALA A 369 -9.74 -33.35 20.00
C ALA A 369 -9.14 -33.74 18.65
N SER A 370 -7.87 -34.17 18.66
CA SER A 370 -7.31 -34.87 17.52
C SER A 370 -8.07 -36.19 17.37
N CYS A 371 -8.52 -36.47 16.15
CA CYS A 371 -9.21 -37.71 15.79
C CYS A 371 -8.22 -38.89 15.66
N ALA A 372 -7.21 -38.95 16.52
CA ALA A 372 -6.21 -40.01 16.57
C ALA A 372 -6.36 -40.94 17.78
N ASP A 373 -7.14 -40.55 18.80
CA ASP A 373 -7.40 -41.38 19.99
C ASP A 373 -8.90 -41.53 20.25
N LEU A 374 -9.59 -42.32 19.43
CA LEU A 374 -10.73 -43.16 19.83
C LEU A 374 -11.32 -43.83 18.58
N GLY A 375 -11.16 -45.16 18.51
CA GLY A 375 -11.86 -45.99 17.54
C GLY A 375 -13.37 -45.84 17.67
N THR A 376 -14.03 -45.80 16.51
CA THR A 376 -15.43 -46.22 16.27
C THR A 376 -16.46 -45.80 17.32
N LEU A 377 -17.14 -44.66 17.11
CA LEU A 377 -18.62 -44.53 17.00
C LEU A 377 -19.04 -43.06 17.13
N CYS A 378 -19.56 -42.49 16.04
CA CYS A 378 -20.51 -41.38 16.12
C CYS A 378 -21.92 -41.95 16.00
N GLN A 379 -22.77 -41.78 17.02
CA GLN A 379 -24.22 -41.71 16.83
C GLN A 379 -24.92 -41.00 17.99
N ALA A 380 -25.88 -40.16 17.61
CA ALA A 380 -26.56 -39.13 18.39
C ALA A 380 -27.56 -39.66 19.43
N THR A 381 -27.83 -38.89 20.50
CA THR A 381 -29.20 -38.56 20.97
C THR A 381 -29.23 -37.49 22.08
N VAL A 382 -30.42 -36.91 22.25
CA VAL A 382 -30.81 -35.62 22.85
C VAL A 382 -31.06 -35.71 24.37
N ASN A 383 -30.77 -34.63 25.14
CA ASN A 383 -31.62 -33.98 26.18
C ASN A 383 -30.84 -33.35 27.35
N SER A 384 -31.20 -32.10 27.72
CA SER A 384 -30.93 -31.44 29.02
C SER A 384 -31.95 -31.91 30.09
N PRO A 385 -31.96 -31.51 31.40
CA PRO A 385 -31.14 -30.50 32.13
C PRO A 385 -30.78 -30.87 33.62
N SER A 386 -30.22 -29.88 34.37
CA SER A 386 -30.17 -29.73 35.85
C SER A 386 -29.04 -30.46 36.62
N THR A 387 -28.54 -30.10 37.81
CA THR A 387 -28.48 -28.89 38.67
C THR A 387 -27.50 -29.26 39.80
N THR A 388 -26.66 -28.30 40.21
CA THR A 388 -25.96 -28.19 41.52
C THR A 388 -24.85 -29.16 41.95
N PRO A 389 -23.89 -28.65 42.76
CA PRO A 389 -22.53 -29.20 42.92
C PRO A 389 -22.30 -29.87 44.28
N ARG A 390 -21.20 -30.62 44.45
CA ARG A 390 -20.47 -30.72 45.74
C ARG A 390 -19.10 -31.43 45.66
N THR A 391 -18.12 -30.77 46.28
CA THR A 391 -17.09 -31.30 47.21
C THR A 391 -15.88 -32.10 46.69
N VAL A 392 -14.74 -31.40 46.72
CA VAL A 392 -13.40 -31.78 47.23
C VAL A 392 -13.14 -33.24 47.58
N THR A 393 -12.12 -33.83 46.95
CA THR A 393 -11.12 -34.67 47.63
C THR A 393 -9.73 -34.40 47.05
N THR A 394 -8.94 -33.65 47.81
CA THR A 394 -7.48 -33.56 47.69
C THR A 394 -6.87 -34.84 48.26
N ASN A 395 -6.13 -35.61 47.45
CA ASN A 395 -5.13 -36.55 47.94
C ASN A 395 -3.82 -36.35 47.15
N MET A 396 -2.80 -35.97 47.92
CA MET A 396 -1.36 -35.80 47.69
C MET A 396 -0.71 -36.83 46.72
N PRO A 397 0.44 -36.52 46.06
CA PRO A 397 1.67 -36.14 46.79
C PRO A 397 2.51 -35.00 46.22
N VAL A 398 3.19 -34.39 47.19
CA VAL A 398 4.41 -33.58 47.05
C VAL A 398 5.39 -34.27 46.11
N THR A 399 5.68 -33.63 44.98
CA THR A 399 6.90 -33.88 44.21
C THR A 399 7.72 -32.59 44.19
N ASN A 400 8.96 -32.74 44.64
CA ASN A 400 9.98 -31.70 44.70
C ASN A 400 10.12 -30.97 43.36
N ARG A 401 9.78 -29.68 43.34
CA ARG A 401 10.35 -28.75 42.35
C ARG A 401 11.81 -28.50 42.73
N ILE A 402 12.70 -29.26 42.11
CA ILE A 402 14.05 -28.79 41.78
C ILE A 402 13.95 -28.29 40.34
N ASP A 403 13.33 -27.13 40.14
CA ASP A 403 13.55 -26.37 38.92
C ASP A 403 14.87 -25.63 39.11
N LYS A 404 15.91 -26.17 38.47
CA LYS A 404 17.25 -25.60 38.39
C LYS A 404 17.12 -24.21 37.76
N GLN A 405 17.26 -23.17 38.58
CA GLN A 405 17.40 -21.79 38.15
C GLN A 405 18.58 -21.72 37.17
N MET A 406 18.32 -21.41 35.89
CA MET A 406 19.39 -21.17 34.90
C MET A 406 20.15 -19.91 35.33
N ASN A 407 21.44 -20.07 35.65
CA ASN A 407 22.32 -19.02 36.15
C ASN A 407 23.09 -18.36 35.00
N ASP A 408 22.54 -17.32 34.39
CA ASP A 408 23.20 -16.53 33.33
C ASP A 408 24.08 -15.38 33.88
N GLY A 409 24.75 -15.59 35.03
CA GLY A 409 25.60 -14.58 35.68
C GLY A 409 27.10 -14.89 35.63
N ILE A 410 27.96 -13.86 35.61
CA ILE A 410 29.44 -14.02 35.60
C ILE A 410 29.93 -14.48 36.98
N LEU A 411 30.73 -15.55 37.04
CA LEU A 411 31.26 -16.11 38.29
C LEU A 411 32.65 -15.59 38.67
N TYR A 412 32.82 -15.22 39.95
CA TYR A 412 34.09 -14.80 40.54
C TYR A 412 34.45 -15.66 41.75
N ARG A 413 35.69 -16.17 41.79
CA ARG A 413 36.29 -16.74 43.00
C ARG A 413 37.14 -15.70 43.69
N ILE A 414 36.77 -15.35 44.91
CA ILE A 414 37.52 -14.43 45.77
C ILE A 414 38.20 -15.25 46.86
N SER A 415 39.52 -15.15 46.95
CA SER A 415 40.26 -15.64 48.13
C SER A 415 40.56 -14.46 49.05
N VAL A 416 40.02 -14.51 50.26
CA VAL A 416 40.15 -13.49 51.31
C VAL A 416 41.03 -14.04 52.42
N MET A 417 42.17 -13.40 52.68
CA MET A 417 43.03 -13.70 53.82
C MET A 417 42.72 -12.72 54.95
N ILE A 418 42.29 -13.26 56.09
CA ILE A 418 41.83 -12.50 57.26
C ILE A 418 42.69 -12.87 58.46
N GLN A 419 43.12 -11.86 59.20
CA GLN A 419 43.78 -12.03 60.47
C GLN A 419 42.76 -12.02 61.60
N ASN A 420 42.67 -13.12 62.34
CA ASN A 420 41.74 -13.29 63.45
C ASN A 420 42.42 -12.92 64.77
N ILE A 421 42.18 -11.70 65.25
CA ILE A 421 42.85 -11.11 66.43
C ILE A 421 42.18 -11.59 67.72
N LEU A 422 40.85 -11.80 67.71
CA LEU A 422 40.05 -12.22 68.88
C LEU A 422 39.75 -13.74 68.93
N ARG A 423 40.35 -14.56 68.05
CA ARG A 423 40.17 -16.02 67.98
C ARG A 423 38.70 -16.47 67.89
N HIS A 424 37.89 -15.81 67.07
CA HIS A 424 36.52 -16.25 66.80
C HIS A 424 36.47 -17.64 66.14
N PRO A 425 35.43 -18.46 66.40
CA PRO A 425 35.26 -19.77 65.77
C PRO A 425 35.02 -19.64 64.26
N GLU A 426 35.54 -20.59 63.49
CA GLU A 426 35.56 -20.60 62.02
C GLU A 426 34.17 -20.32 61.40
N VAL A 427 33.12 -20.97 61.89
CA VAL A 427 31.74 -20.79 61.40
C VAL A 427 31.24 -19.35 61.54
N LYS A 428 31.63 -18.66 62.62
CA LYS A 428 31.26 -17.24 62.85
C LYS A 428 31.98 -16.31 61.87
N ILE A 429 33.22 -16.65 61.51
CA ILE A 429 34.01 -15.88 60.53
C ILE A 429 33.42 -16.05 59.12
N GLN A 430 33.03 -17.27 58.71
CA GLN A 430 32.38 -17.51 57.41
C GLN A 430 31.10 -16.69 57.23
N SER A 431 30.23 -16.72 58.24
CA SER A 431 28.98 -15.94 58.24
C SER A 431 29.25 -14.44 58.15
N LYS A 432 30.21 -13.92 58.94
CA LYS A 432 30.54 -12.49 58.96
C LYS A 432 31.19 -12.01 57.66
N VAL A 433 32.03 -12.83 57.03
CA VAL A 433 32.65 -12.51 55.75
C VAL A 433 31.64 -12.55 54.60
N ALA A 434 30.68 -13.49 54.64
CA ALA A 434 29.60 -13.56 53.67
C ALA A 434 28.65 -12.34 53.79
N GLU A 435 28.27 -11.95 55.01
CA GLU A 435 27.49 -10.74 55.29
C GLU A 435 28.23 -9.48 54.80
N TRP A 436 29.53 -9.38 55.09
CA TRP A 436 30.36 -8.25 54.66
C TRP A 436 30.46 -8.14 53.13
N LEU A 437 30.70 -9.25 52.42
CA LEU A 437 30.74 -9.25 50.96
C LEU A 437 29.38 -8.84 50.37
N ASN A 438 28.28 -9.41 50.86
CA ASN A 438 26.93 -9.11 50.37
C ASN A 438 26.57 -7.63 50.58
N SER A 439 26.80 -7.10 51.79
CA SER A 439 26.57 -5.68 52.11
C SER A 439 27.45 -4.75 51.27
N THR A 440 28.72 -5.12 51.05
CA THR A 440 29.66 -4.29 50.28
C THR A 440 29.25 -4.18 48.82
N PHE A 441 28.81 -5.28 48.18
CA PHE A 441 28.37 -5.25 46.78
C PHE A 441 26.99 -4.59 46.60
N GLN A 442 26.07 -4.79 47.55
CA GLN A 442 24.77 -4.08 47.57
C GLN A 442 24.97 -2.56 47.68
N ASN A 443 25.88 -2.09 48.54
CA ASN A 443 26.21 -0.66 48.66
C ASN A 443 26.80 -0.06 47.37
N TRP A 444 27.40 -0.87 46.50
CA TRP A 444 27.93 -0.43 45.21
C TRP A 444 26.93 -0.56 44.05
N SER A 445 25.64 -0.81 44.35
CA SER A 445 24.56 -1.01 43.35
C SER A 445 24.78 -2.19 42.38
N TYR A 446 25.63 -3.15 42.74
CA TYR A 446 25.83 -4.37 41.96
C TYR A 446 25.06 -5.55 42.57
N THR A 447 24.32 -6.27 41.74
CA THR A 447 23.62 -7.52 42.07
C THR A 447 24.61 -8.69 42.07
N VAL A 448 25.39 -8.81 43.15
CA VAL A 448 26.35 -9.90 43.37
C VAL A 448 25.91 -10.76 44.54
N TYR A 449 25.79 -12.08 44.34
CA TYR A 449 25.42 -13.04 45.38
C TYR A 449 26.59 -13.97 45.72
N VAL A 450 26.81 -14.25 47.00
CA VAL A 450 27.79 -15.26 47.45
C VAL A 450 27.11 -16.63 47.42
N ILE A 451 27.57 -17.55 46.57
CA ILE A 451 27.01 -18.91 46.48
C ILE A 451 27.56 -19.82 47.58
N ASN A 452 28.88 -19.80 47.79
CA ASN A 452 29.56 -20.73 48.68
C ASN A 452 30.80 -20.09 49.29
N ILE A 453 31.05 -20.34 50.58
CA ILE A 453 32.26 -19.90 51.29
C ILE A 453 32.88 -21.07 52.04
N SER A 454 34.15 -21.34 51.80
CA SER A 454 34.89 -22.46 52.43
C SER A 454 36.22 -22.00 53.02
N PHE A 455 36.65 -22.66 54.09
CA PHE A 455 38.01 -22.49 54.63
C PHE A 455 38.99 -23.35 53.87
N HIS A 456 40.16 -22.80 53.59
CA HIS A 456 41.29 -23.59 53.11
C HIS A 456 42.48 -23.39 54.05
N LEU A 457 42.90 -24.48 54.71
CA LEU A 457 44.19 -24.49 55.38
C LEU A 457 45.28 -24.43 54.30
N SER A 458 46.25 -23.52 54.50
CA SER A 458 47.45 -23.41 53.69
C SER A 458 48.33 -24.66 53.89
N SER A 459 47.98 -25.76 53.23
CA SER A 459 48.93 -26.85 53.01
C SER A 459 49.76 -26.50 51.78
N GLY A 460 51.00 -26.09 52.01
CA GLY A 460 51.96 -25.77 50.95
C GLY A 460 52.31 -27.02 50.13
N GLU A 461 52.27 -26.87 48.81
CA GLU A 461 53.23 -27.56 47.95
C GLU A 461 54.44 -26.66 47.77
N ASP A 462 55.39 -26.85 48.69
CA ASP A 462 56.81 -26.89 48.35
C ASP A 462 57.46 -27.76 49.43
N LYS A 463 57.67 -29.04 49.11
CA LYS A 463 58.56 -29.86 49.94
C LYS A 463 59.96 -29.33 49.74
N ILE A 464 60.55 -28.72 50.78
CA ILE A 464 61.89 -29.03 51.30
C ILE A 464 62.03 -28.44 52.73
N LYS A 465 62.32 -29.36 53.66
CA LYS A 465 62.95 -29.24 55.00
C LYS A 465 63.09 -27.85 55.64
N VAL A 466 62.59 -27.69 56.89
CA VAL A 466 63.37 -27.59 58.15
C VAL A 466 62.44 -27.21 59.34
N LYS A 467 62.80 -27.73 60.51
CA LYS A 467 62.31 -27.61 61.91
C LYS A 467 61.42 -26.41 62.34
N ARG A 468 60.47 -26.78 63.22
CA ARG A 468 59.82 -26.03 64.33
C ARG A 468 60.37 -24.63 64.66
N SER A 469 59.46 -23.65 64.66
CA SER A 469 59.24 -22.73 65.79
C SER A 469 57.81 -22.21 65.78
N THR A 470 57.14 -22.39 66.91
CA THR A 470 55.87 -21.79 67.34
C THR A 470 55.97 -20.27 67.43
N GLU A 471 55.03 -19.53 66.84
CA GLU A 471 54.15 -18.52 67.48
C GLU A 471 53.54 -17.55 66.44
N ASN A 472 52.23 -17.33 66.57
CA ASN A 472 51.45 -16.18 66.09
C ASN A 472 51.37 -15.88 64.59
N ASP A 473 50.70 -16.74 63.81
CA ASP A 473 50.05 -16.25 62.59
C ASP A 473 48.62 -16.80 62.47
N SER A 474 47.65 -16.10 63.07
CA SER A 474 46.21 -16.40 62.97
C SER A 474 45.61 -15.89 61.65
N ARG A 475 46.31 -16.13 60.54
CA ARG A 475 45.87 -15.75 59.19
C ARG A 475 45.12 -16.91 58.57
N LEU A 476 43.82 -16.72 58.36
CA LEU A 476 42.93 -17.69 57.75
C LEU A 476 42.63 -17.28 56.32
N VAL A 477 42.65 -18.23 55.39
CA VAL A 477 42.28 -18.01 53.98
C VAL A 477 40.88 -18.59 53.76
N LEU A 478 39.93 -17.73 53.39
CA LEU A 478 38.60 -18.12 52.96
C LEU A 478 38.48 -17.98 51.45
N TRP A 479 37.86 -18.96 50.81
CA TRP A 479 37.45 -18.86 49.40
C TRP A 479 35.95 -18.65 49.34
N ALA A 480 35.52 -17.59 48.66
CA ALA A 480 34.13 -17.27 48.40
C ALA A 480 33.89 -17.32 46.88
N LEU A 481 32.79 -17.95 46.47
CA LEU A 481 32.31 -17.96 45.09
C LEU A 481 31.15 -16.98 44.97
N LEU A 482 31.22 -16.05 44.00
CA LEU A 482 30.21 -15.03 43.78
C LEU A 482 29.65 -15.09 42.35
N VAL A 483 28.37 -14.76 42.19
CA VAL A 483 27.69 -14.61 40.90
C VAL A 483 27.28 -13.16 40.73
N TYR A 484 27.67 -12.55 39.63
CA TYR A 484 27.24 -11.22 39.22
C TYR A 484 26.17 -11.33 38.12
N ASN A 485 24.98 -10.78 38.38
CA ASN A 485 23.89 -10.73 37.40
C ASN A 485 23.89 -9.38 36.67
N ALA A 486 24.21 -9.38 35.37
CA ALA A 486 24.48 -8.20 34.57
C ALA A 486 23.19 -7.62 33.93
N THR A 487 22.20 -7.24 34.74
CA THR A 487 20.95 -6.62 34.23
C THR A 487 21.10 -5.15 33.84
N ASN A 488 22.21 -4.47 34.19
CA ASN A 488 22.36 -3.00 34.07
C ASN A 488 23.60 -2.51 33.28
N ASN A 489 24.06 -3.22 32.24
CA ASN A 489 25.01 -2.72 31.22
C ASN A 489 26.37 -2.13 31.70
N THR A 490 26.86 -2.46 32.91
CA THR A 490 28.20 -2.05 33.37
C THR A 490 29.12 -3.25 33.55
N ASN A 491 30.16 -3.34 32.73
CA ASN A 491 31.16 -4.41 32.81
C ASN A 491 32.06 -4.21 34.06
N LEU A 492 32.06 -5.16 34.99
CA LEU A 492 32.82 -5.08 36.24
C LEU A 492 34.12 -5.88 36.14
N GLU A 493 35.29 -5.25 35.98
CA GLU A 493 36.57 -5.97 35.90
C GLU A 493 37.05 -6.49 37.27
N GLY A 494 37.57 -7.72 37.32
CA GLY A 494 38.06 -8.35 38.56
C GLY A 494 39.15 -7.56 39.32
N LYS A 495 39.99 -6.79 38.61
CA LYS A 495 41.00 -5.91 39.24
C LYS A 495 40.36 -4.74 40.00
N ILE A 496 39.26 -4.20 39.49
CA ILE A 496 38.51 -3.11 40.12
C ILE A 496 37.86 -3.61 41.42
N ILE A 497 37.28 -4.82 41.39
CA ILE A 497 36.71 -5.47 42.57
C ILE A 497 37.79 -5.65 43.65
N GLN A 498 38.96 -6.15 43.27
CA GLN A 498 40.08 -6.35 44.20
C GLN A 498 40.55 -5.04 44.85
N GLN A 499 40.70 -3.96 44.07
CA GLN A 499 41.10 -2.65 44.59
C GLN A 499 40.05 -2.05 45.52
N LYS A 500 38.76 -2.13 45.17
CA LYS A 500 37.68 -1.58 45.99
C LYS A 500 37.51 -2.35 47.31
N LEU A 501 37.65 -3.69 47.31
CA LEU A 501 37.59 -4.50 48.52
C LEU A 501 38.77 -4.22 49.48
N LEU A 502 39.97 -3.97 48.95
CA LEU A 502 41.11 -3.55 49.76
C LEU A 502 40.95 -2.15 50.36
N LYS A 503 40.21 -1.25 49.68
CA LYS A 503 39.94 0.12 50.15
C LYS A 503 38.87 0.17 51.25
N ASN A 504 37.94 -0.79 51.29
CA ASN A 504 36.81 -0.82 52.22
C ASN A 504 37.14 -1.52 53.56
N ASN A 505 38.33 -1.26 54.11
CA ASN A 505 38.90 -2.01 55.24
C ASN A 505 38.28 -1.71 56.62
N GLU A 506 37.32 -0.78 56.69
CA GLU A 506 36.75 -0.28 57.95
C GLU A 506 35.49 -1.04 58.44
N SER A 507 34.90 -1.92 57.63
CA SER A 507 33.60 -2.56 57.93
C SER A 507 33.65 -4.05 58.34
N LEU A 508 34.85 -4.63 58.54
CA LEU A 508 34.95 -5.96 59.16
C LEU A 508 34.79 -5.85 60.69
N ASP A 509 33.96 -6.72 61.26
CA ASP A 509 33.60 -6.81 62.69
C ASP A 509 34.80 -6.73 63.65
N GLU A 510 34.60 -6.22 64.88
CA GLU A 510 35.68 -6.00 65.86
C GLU A 510 36.53 -7.28 66.03
N GLY A 511 37.83 -7.20 65.70
CA GLY A 511 38.78 -8.31 65.85
C GLY A 511 39.13 -9.11 64.60
N LEU A 512 38.57 -8.79 63.42
CA LEU A 512 38.95 -9.39 62.14
C LEU A 512 39.56 -8.32 61.20
N ARG A 513 40.82 -8.49 60.77
CA ARG A 513 41.47 -7.58 59.82
C ARG A 513 41.68 -8.22 58.46
N LEU A 514 41.29 -7.53 57.39
CA LEU A 514 41.53 -7.94 56.01
C LEU A 514 43.01 -7.76 55.68
N HIS A 515 43.70 -8.83 55.29
CA HIS A 515 45.14 -8.79 54.97
C HIS A 515 45.40 -8.80 53.46
N ARG A 516 44.75 -9.70 52.72
CA ARG A 516 44.90 -9.81 51.26
C ARG A 516 43.60 -10.29 50.64
N VAL A 517 43.19 -9.67 49.54
CA VAL A 517 42.09 -10.13 48.70
C VAL A 517 42.64 -10.42 47.32
N ASN A 518 42.30 -11.57 46.75
CA ASN A 518 42.60 -11.91 45.37
C ASN A 518 41.31 -12.34 44.69
N VAL A 519 40.98 -11.72 43.56
CA VAL A 519 39.75 -11.95 42.81
C VAL A 519 40.13 -12.58 41.48
N ARG A 520 39.66 -13.81 41.23
CA ARG A 520 39.81 -14.49 39.94
C ARG A 520 38.42 -14.70 39.35
N GLN A 521 38.20 -14.22 38.13
CA GLN A 521 37.04 -14.63 37.35
C GLN A 521 37.21 -16.12 37.01
N LEU A 522 36.18 -16.93 37.26
CA LEU A 522 36.22 -18.36 36.98
C LEU A 522 35.53 -18.68 35.66
N GLY A 523 36.11 -19.62 34.93
CA GLY A 523 35.60 -20.19 33.69
C GLY A 523 36.19 -19.53 32.45
N SER A 524 37.19 -20.15 31.84
CA SER A 524 37.53 -19.96 30.44
C SER A 524 37.72 -21.34 29.82
N CYS A 525 37.02 -21.64 28.73
CA CYS A 525 37.31 -22.86 27.98
C CYS A 525 38.73 -22.75 27.38
N PRO A 526 39.53 -23.83 27.42
CA PRO A 526 40.87 -23.82 26.84
C PRO A 526 40.80 -23.66 25.32
N ALA A 527 41.85 -23.09 24.73
CA ALA A 527 41.98 -23.06 23.28
C ALA A 527 42.21 -24.50 22.78
N VAL A 528 41.34 -24.99 21.91
CA VAL A 528 41.31 -26.39 21.45
C VAL A 528 41.03 -26.41 19.95
N GLU A 529 41.69 -27.32 19.24
CA GLU A 529 41.42 -27.59 17.83
C GLU A 529 40.62 -28.90 17.72
N GLU A 530 39.29 -28.81 17.70
CA GLU A 530 38.41 -29.98 17.66
C GLU A 530 37.03 -29.59 17.10
N PRO A 531 36.56 -30.20 16.00
CA PRO A 531 37.24 -31.15 15.10
C PRO A 531 38.41 -30.52 14.31
N LYS A 532 39.29 -31.34 13.72
CA LYS A 532 40.49 -30.89 12.98
C LYS A 532 40.15 -29.79 11.96
N GLY A 533 40.91 -28.70 11.96
CA GLY A 533 40.68 -27.54 11.08
C GLY A 533 39.89 -26.38 11.71
N PHE A 534 39.24 -26.57 12.87
CA PHE A 534 38.54 -25.52 13.60
C PHE A 534 39.27 -25.16 14.90
N CYS A 535 39.97 -24.02 14.89
CA CYS A 535 40.74 -23.52 16.04
C CYS A 535 39.88 -22.66 16.96
N TRP A 536 39.42 -23.21 18.09
CA TRP A 536 38.65 -22.47 19.09
C TRP A 536 39.58 -21.72 20.04
N PRO A 537 39.50 -20.38 20.16
CA PRO A 537 40.32 -19.62 21.09
C PRO A 537 39.81 -19.76 22.53
N SER A 538 40.65 -19.39 23.51
CA SER A 538 40.23 -19.43 24.90
C SER A 538 39.24 -18.29 25.21
N ILE A 539 38.02 -18.65 25.58
CA ILE A 539 36.93 -17.71 25.89
C ILE A 539 36.23 -18.05 27.20
N VAL A 540 35.67 -17.05 27.86
CA VAL A 540 34.75 -17.26 29.00
C VAL A 540 33.44 -17.91 28.53
N PRO A 541 32.71 -18.67 29.38
CA PRO A 541 31.43 -19.29 29.04
C PRO A 541 30.46 -18.32 28.37
N SER A 542 30.42 -18.43 27.05
CA SER A 542 29.68 -17.62 26.10
C SER A 542 29.69 -18.35 24.76
N GLU A 543 28.85 -17.92 23.83
CA GLU A 543 28.82 -18.45 22.47
C GLU A 543 29.92 -17.80 21.63
N TYR A 544 30.78 -18.60 21.01
CA TYR A 544 31.83 -18.13 20.10
C TYR A 544 31.59 -18.66 18.70
N SER A 545 31.67 -17.79 17.69
CA SER A 545 31.47 -18.16 16.29
C SER A 545 32.77 -18.03 15.48
N LEU A 546 33.03 -19.03 14.63
CA LEU A 546 34.20 -19.12 13.75
C LEU A 546 33.72 -19.36 12.31
N ASP A 547 34.42 -18.79 11.33
CA ASP A 547 34.11 -18.98 9.92
C ASP A 547 34.55 -20.39 9.45
N CYS A 548 33.75 -21.06 8.60
CA CYS A 548 34.09 -22.39 8.07
C CYS A 548 35.38 -22.33 7.22
N PRO A 549 36.41 -23.18 7.47
CA PRO A 549 37.70 -23.16 6.76
C PRO A 549 37.60 -23.32 5.24
N GLU A 550 36.60 -24.06 4.74
CA GLU A 550 36.38 -24.34 3.31
C GLU A 550 35.17 -23.60 2.70
N LYS A 551 34.45 -22.79 3.48
CA LYS A 551 33.23 -22.03 3.06
C LYS A 551 33.21 -20.63 3.70
N PRO A 552 33.82 -19.60 3.07
CA PRO A 552 33.81 -18.24 3.61
C PRO A 552 32.39 -17.64 3.59
N GLY A 553 31.90 -17.20 4.76
CA GLY A 553 30.58 -16.57 4.93
C GLY A 553 29.59 -17.36 5.82
N PHE A 554 29.86 -18.64 6.05
CA PHE A 554 29.11 -19.47 7.02
C PHE A 554 29.88 -19.52 8.34
N LYS A 555 29.17 -19.29 9.44
CA LYS A 555 29.73 -19.29 10.79
C LYS A 555 29.21 -20.48 11.59
N VAL A 556 30.12 -21.23 12.20
CA VAL A 556 29.76 -22.24 13.19
C VAL A 556 30.00 -21.67 14.57
N SER A 557 28.98 -21.77 15.43
CA SER A 557 29.10 -21.40 16.82
C SER A 557 29.31 -22.61 17.72
N ARG A 558 30.10 -22.42 18.76
CA ARG A 558 30.31 -23.38 19.84
C ARG A 558 30.07 -22.69 21.16
N ILE A 559 29.38 -23.38 22.07
CA ILE A 559 29.04 -22.85 23.39
C ILE A 559 29.98 -23.45 24.43
N CYS A 560 30.56 -22.59 25.27
CA CYS A 560 31.37 -22.96 26.41
C CYS A 560 30.50 -23.06 27.67
N TYR A 561 30.41 -24.24 28.30
CA TYR A 561 29.57 -24.50 29.47
C TYR A 561 30.39 -24.56 30.77
N TYR A 562 29.75 -24.24 31.89
CA TYR A 562 30.30 -24.52 33.22
C TYR A 562 30.06 -25.97 33.63
N ASN A 563 31.07 -26.62 34.21
CA ASN A 563 30.90 -27.95 34.79
C ASN A 563 30.07 -27.87 36.08
N ALA A 564 28.91 -28.53 36.10
CA ALA A 564 27.96 -28.47 37.21
C ALA A 564 28.48 -29.12 38.50
N SER A 565 29.47 -30.01 38.43
CA SER A 565 30.07 -30.70 39.59
C SER A 565 31.34 -30.03 40.11
N ASN A 566 32.04 -29.25 39.29
CA ASN A 566 33.23 -28.49 39.68
C ASN A 566 33.22 -27.12 38.98
N LEU A 567 32.65 -26.09 39.64
CA LEU A 567 32.47 -24.73 39.09
C LEU A 567 33.79 -23.99 38.75
N SER A 568 34.93 -24.66 38.91
CA SER A 568 36.26 -24.19 38.53
C SER A 568 36.63 -24.50 37.07
N GLU A 569 35.93 -25.45 36.43
CA GLU A 569 36.23 -25.94 35.08
C GLU A 569 35.10 -25.56 34.11
N ALA A 570 35.49 -24.95 33.00
CA ALA A 570 34.62 -24.72 31.85
C ALA A 570 35.04 -25.66 30.73
N TYR A 571 34.07 -26.33 30.11
CA TYR A 571 34.30 -27.27 29.02
C TYR A 571 33.51 -26.86 27.78
N TRP A 572 34.06 -27.18 26.62
CA TRP A 572 33.36 -26.93 25.37
C TRP A 572 32.21 -27.91 25.18
N GLY A 573 31.03 -27.40 24.86
CA GLY A 573 29.90 -28.22 24.42
C GLY A 573 30.19 -28.96 23.10
N PRO A 574 29.35 -29.93 22.73
CA PRO A 574 29.38 -30.53 21.40
C PRO A 574 29.18 -29.42 20.36
N VAL A 575 29.99 -29.42 19.31
CA VAL A 575 29.82 -28.48 18.20
C VAL A 575 28.99 -29.16 17.13
N ASP A 576 27.93 -28.50 16.70
CA ASP A 576 27.15 -28.97 15.57
C ASP A 576 27.81 -28.46 14.28
N VAL A 577 28.65 -29.32 13.70
CA VAL A 577 29.34 -29.04 12.43
C VAL A 577 28.39 -29.22 11.24
N SER A 578 27.13 -29.61 11.48
CA SER A 578 26.11 -29.79 10.44
C SER A 578 26.14 -28.62 9.47
N ILE A 579 26.11 -27.37 9.94
CA ILE A 579 26.13 -26.12 9.15
C ILE A 579 27.32 -26.02 8.16
N CYS A 580 28.52 -26.46 8.53
CA CYS A 580 29.65 -26.51 7.58
C CYS A 580 29.61 -27.76 6.69
N LEU A 581 28.99 -28.85 7.15
CA LEU A 581 28.77 -30.11 6.43
C LEU A 581 27.52 -30.09 5.54
N ILE A 582 26.66 -29.06 5.63
CA ILE A 582 25.43 -28.92 4.84
C ILE A 582 25.81 -29.02 3.36
N GLU A 583 25.37 -30.10 2.72
CA GLU A 583 25.46 -30.29 1.27
C GLU A 583 24.78 -29.11 0.58
N ALA A 584 25.23 -28.72 -0.62
CA ALA A 584 24.64 -27.62 -1.39
C ALA A 584 23.09 -27.71 -1.47
N ASN A 585 22.55 -28.93 -1.42
CA ASN A 585 21.12 -29.28 -1.35
C ASN A 585 20.37 -28.60 -0.20
N GLU A 586 20.90 -28.63 1.02
CA GLU A 586 20.15 -28.14 2.19
C GLU A 586 20.26 -26.61 2.34
N VAL A 587 21.35 -25.98 1.88
CA VAL A 587 21.38 -24.51 1.68
C VAL A 587 20.39 -24.09 0.59
N ALA A 588 20.35 -24.79 -0.54
CA ALA A 588 19.40 -24.49 -1.61
C ALA A 588 17.95 -24.65 -1.14
N ASN A 589 17.63 -25.66 -0.32
CA ASN A 589 16.29 -25.82 0.26
C ASN A 589 15.92 -24.70 1.24
N GLN A 590 16.88 -24.18 2.02
CA GLN A 590 16.63 -23.03 2.90
C GLN A 590 16.35 -21.75 2.09
N ILE A 591 17.07 -21.54 0.98
CA ILE A 591 16.82 -20.43 0.06
C ILE A 591 15.47 -20.61 -0.65
N LEU A 592 15.12 -21.84 -1.05
CA LEU A 592 13.84 -22.15 -1.66
C LEU A 592 12.67 -21.79 -0.73
N ASN A 593 12.74 -22.16 0.55
CA ASN A 593 11.73 -21.79 1.54
C ASN A 593 11.65 -20.28 1.75
N SER A 594 12.78 -19.58 1.69
CA SER A 594 12.83 -18.11 1.82
C SER A 594 12.31 -17.37 0.58
N THR A 595 12.32 -18.03 -0.58
CA THR A 595 11.84 -17.46 -1.86
C THR A 595 10.42 -17.87 -2.21
N ALA A 596 9.78 -18.74 -1.44
CA ALA A 596 8.40 -19.18 -1.64
C ALA A 596 7.38 -18.02 -1.64
N ASP A 597 7.66 -16.93 -0.92
CA ASP A 597 6.87 -15.68 -0.87
C ASP A 597 7.20 -14.70 -2.01
N GLY A 598 7.39 -15.19 -3.24
CA GLY A 598 7.99 -14.47 -4.38
C GLY A 598 7.43 -13.09 -4.78
N GLN A 599 6.31 -12.63 -4.20
CA GLN A 599 5.73 -11.30 -4.44
C GLN A 599 6.24 -10.19 -3.48
N ASN A 600 6.92 -10.53 -2.38
CA ASN A 600 7.41 -9.56 -1.38
C ASN A 600 8.95 -9.37 -1.37
N LEU A 601 9.67 -9.95 -2.33
CA LEU A 601 11.12 -9.82 -2.42
C LEU A 601 11.50 -8.42 -2.94
N THR A 602 12.32 -7.71 -2.17
CA THR A 602 12.89 -6.41 -2.59
C THR A 602 14.10 -6.62 -3.50
N SER A 603 14.44 -5.64 -4.35
CA SER A 603 15.61 -5.73 -5.25
C SER A 603 16.90 -6.12 -4.53
N ALA A 604 17.17 -5.58 -3.33
CA ALA A 604 18.36 -5.89 -2.53
C ALA A 604 18.39 -7.35 -2.04
N ASN A 605 17.24 -7.91 -1.67
CA ASN A 605 17.14 -9.32 -1.28
C ASN A 605 17.38 -10.23 -2.47
N ILE A 606 16.83 -9.89 -3.65
CA ILE A 606 17.02 -10.67 -4.89
C ILE A 606 18.48 -10.68 -5.30
N VAL A 607 19.18 -9.54 -5.27
CA VAL A 607 20.62 -9.46 -5.58
C VAL A 607 21.42 -10.40 -4.67
N ASN A 608 21.15 -10.38 -3.37
CA ASN A 608 21.84 -11.24 -2.41
C ASN A 608 21.55 -12.73 -2.65
N ILE A 609 20.30 -13.10 -2.97
CA ILE A 609 19.92 -14.48 -3.26
C ILE A 609 20.59 -14.98 -4.54
N VAL A 610 20.57 -14.19 -5.62
CA VAL A 610 21.22 -14.55 -6.89
C VAL A 610 22.73 -14.72 -6.70
N GLU A 611 23.37 -13.86 -5.90
CA GLU A 611 24.80 -13.97 -5.57
C GLU A 611 25.10 -15.23 -4.74
N GLN A 612 24.22 -15.62 -3.81
CA GLN A 612 24.35 -16.88 -3.06
C GLN A 612 24.21 -18.11 -3.96
N VAL A 613 23.21 -18.11 -4.85
CA VAL A 613 22.99 -19.19 -5.82
C VAL A 613 24.16 -19.31 -6.79
N LYS A 614 24.68 -18.18 -7.29
CA LYS A 614 25.89 -18.14 -8.13
C LYS A 614 27.08 -18.80 -7.44
N ARG A 615 27.29 -18.54 -6.14
CA ARG A 615 28.39 -19.19 -5.40
C ARG A 615 28.23 -20.70 -5.31
N ILE A 616 27.01 -21.20 -5.19
CA ILE A 616 26.71 -22.64 -5.19
C ILE A 616 27.05 -23.22 -6.56
N VAL A 617 26.52 -22.63 -7.63
CA VAL A 617 26.74 -23.09 -9.02
C VAL A 617 28.22 -23.05 -9.39
N ASN A 618 28.96 -22.03 -8.97
CA ASN A 618 30.38 -21.89 -9.32
C ASN A 618 31.29 -22.87 -8.57
N LYS A 619 30.91 -23.24 -7.33
CA LYS A 619 31.73 -24.11 -6.46
C LYS A 619 31.61 -25.59 -6.82
N GLU A 620 30.43 -26.04 -7.24
CA GLU A 620 30.21 -27.43 -7.66
C GLU A 620 30.74 -27.67 -9.08
N GLU A 621 31.42 -28.80 -9.30
CA GLU A 621 31.92 -29.19 -10.64
C GLU A 621 30.82 -29.88 -11.47
N ASN A 622 30.05 -30.78 -10.85
CA ASN A 622 28.87 -31.42 -11.42
C ASN A 622 27.66 -31.21 -10.49
N ILE A 623 26.51 -30.87 -11.05
CA ILE A 623 25.27 -30.60 -10.31
C ILE A 623 24.27 -31.71 -10.58
N ASP A 624 23.85 -32.41 -9.53
CA ASP A 624 22.80 -33.43 -9.62
C ASP A 624 21.45 -32.82 -10.05
N ILE A 625 20.59 -33.62 -10.69
CA ILE A 625 19.27 -33.23 -11.17
C ILE A 625 18.39 -32.71 -10.02
N THR A 626 18.51 -33.30 -8.83
CA THR A 626 17.74 -32.87 -7.64
C THR A 626 18.14 -31.47 -7.18
N LEU A 627 19.45 -31.20 -7.05
CA LEU A 627 20.00 -29.88 -6.75
C LEU A 627 19.63 -28.88 -7.84
N GLY A 628 19.77 -29.28 -9.11
CA GLY A 628 19.39 -28.46 -10.27
C GLY A 628 17.91 -28.07 -10.24
N SER A 629 17.02 -28.99 -9.87
CA SER A 629 15.59 -28.71 -9.71
C SER A 629 15.30 -27.70 -8.61
N THR A 630 15.97 -27.83 -7.45
CA THR A 630 15.84 -26.86 -6.34
C THR A 630 16.32 -25.47 -6.77
N LEU A 631 17.48 -25.37 -7.43
CA LEU A 631 18.02 -24.09 -7.92
C LEU A 631 17.12 -23.45 -8.99
N MET A 632 16.57 -24.26 -9.90
CA MET A 632 15.63 -23.79 -10.92
C MET A 632 14.31 -23.30 -10.32
N ASN A 633 13.80 -23.95 -9.26
CA ASN A 633 12.61 -23.49 -8.54
C ASN A 633 12.85 -22.15 -7.82
N ILE A 634 14.05 -21.92 -7.28
CA ILE A 634 14.43 -20.60 -6.72
C ILE A 634 14.33 -19.51 -7.79
N PHE A 635 14.90 -19.73 -8.98
CA PHE A 635 14.79 -18.77 -10.09
C PHE A 635 13.34 -18.60 -10.59
N SER A 636 12.54 -19.65 -10.60
CA SER A 636 11.10 -19.59 -10.91
C SER A 636 10.32 -18.71 -9.92
N ASN A 637 10.66 -18.79 -8.64
CA ASN A 637 10.07 -17.94 -7.60
C ASN A 637 10.51 -16.49 -7.73
N ILE A 638 11.79 -16.23 -8.00
CA ILE A 638 12.30 -14.88 -8.28
C ILE A 638 11.59 -14.26 -9.49
N LEU A 639 11.35 -15.03 -10.55
CA LEU A 639 10.59 -14.59 -11.74
C LEU A 639 9.13 -14.19 -11.46
N SER A 640 8.60 -14.47 -10.26
CA SER A 640 7.26 -14.02 -9.82
C SER A 640 7.26 -12.62 -9.16
N SER A 641 8.44 -12.08 -8.83
CA SER A 641 8.61 -10.75 -8.26
C SER A 641 8.32 -9.63 -9.28
N SER A 642 8.23 -8.39 -8.80
CA SER A 642 7.91 -7.25 -9.67
C SER A 642 9.01 -7.00 -10.71
N ASP A 643 8.61 -6.62 -11.93
CA ASP A 643 9.55 -6.29 -13.00
C ASP A 643 10.60 -5.27 -12.55
N SER A 644 10.23 -4.20 -11.83
CA SER A 644 11.19 -3.19 -11.36
C SER A 644 12.27 -3.73 -10.43
N ASP A 645 11.96 -4.74 -9.62
CA ASP A 645 12.89 -5.30 -8.63
C ASP A 645 13.89 -6.29 -9.27
N LEU A 646 13.53 -6.90 -10.40
CA LEU A 646 14.34 -7.86 -11.14
C LEU A 646 15.42 -7.24 -12.02
N LEU A 647 15.28 -5.94 -12.35
CA LEU A 647 16.14 -5.26 -13.33
C LEU A 647 17.63 -5.32 -12.95
N GLU A 648 17.94 -5.07 -11.66
CA GLU A 648 19.32 -5.01 -11.16
C GLU A 648 20.02 -6.38 -11.15
N SER A 649 19.26 -7.46 -10.93
CA SER A 649 19.80 -8.84 -10.85
C SER A 649 19.72 -9.62 -12.17
N SER A 650 19.09 -9.04 -13.20
CA SER A 650 18.75 -9.73 -14.46
C SER A 650 19.94 -10.39 -15.17
N SER A 651 21.00 -9.62 -15.44
CA SER A 651 22.20 -10.08 -16.15
C SER A 651 22.94 -11.19 -15.40
N GLU A 652 23.01 -11.10 -14.07
CA GLU A 652 23.68 -12.08 -13.23
C GLU A 652 22.86 -13.37 -13.07
N ALA A 653 21.54 -13.24 -12.94
CA ALA A 653 20.64 -14.39 -12.89
C ALA A 653 20.68 -15.21 -14.19
N LEU A 654 20.64 -14.55 -15.35
CA LEU A 654 20.71 -15.23 -16.65
C LEU A 654 22.02 -15.99 -16.85
N LYS A 655 23.16 -15.38 -16.49
CA LYS A 655 24.47 -16.05 -16.54
C LYS A 655 24.53 -17.26 -15.61
N THR A 656 23.98 -17.13 -14.41
CA THR A 656 23.95 -18.21 -13.42
C THR A 656 23.08 -19.39 -13.88
N ILE A 657 21.95 -19.12 -14.54
CA ILE A 657 21.09 -20.15 -15.14
C ILE A 657 21.81 -20.87 -16.29
N ASP A 658 22.51 -20.12 -17.16
CA ASP A 658 23.30 -20.70 -18.26
C ASP A 658 24.47 -21.57 -17.75
N GLU A 659 25.14 -21.15 -16.67
CA GLU A 659 26.23 -21.91 -16.04
C GLU A 659 25.72 -23.15 -15.31
N LEU A 660 24.57 -23.05 -14.64
CA LEU A 660 23.86 -24.18 -14.04
C LEU A 660 23.53 -25.24 -15.09
N ALA A 661 22.94 -24.83 -16.21
CA ALA A 661 22.60 -25.72 -17.32
C ALA A 661 23.80 -26.49 -17.88
N PHE A 662 24.97 -25.85 -17.92
CA PHE A 662 26.20 -26.48 -18.38
C PHE A 662 26.71 -27.57 -17.43
N LYS A 663 26.57 -27.36 -16.12
CA LYS A 663 27.10 -28.22 -15.05
C LYS A 663 26.18 -29.36 -14.59
N ILE A 664 24.92 -29.40 -15.06
CA ILE A 664 24.00 -30.50 -14.73
C ILE A 664 24.59 -31.84 -15.19
N ASP A 665 24.58 -32.83 -14.30
CA ASP A 665 25.05 -34.18 -14.64
C ASP A 665 24.01 -34.93 -15.48
N LEU A 666 24.51 -35.68 -16.47
CA LEU A 666 23.70 -36.51 -17.36
C LEU A 666 24.01 -37.96 -16.99
N ASP A 667 23.31 -38.51 -16.00
CA ASP A 667 23.49 -39.88 -15.46
C ASP A 667 23.19 -40.97 -16.51
N ASN A 668 24.04 -41.13 -17.52
CA ASN A 668 23.90 -42.06 -18.66
C ASN A 668 22.64 -41.89 -19.54
N THR A 669 21.81 -40.88 -19.29
CA THR A 669 20.64 -40.55 -20.12
C THR A 669 21.03 -39.60 -21.27
N SER A 670 20.34 -39.72 -22.41
CA SER A 670 20.63 -38.86 -23.58
C SER A 670 20.10 -37.43 -23.43
N HIS A 671 19.16 -37.19 -22.50
CA HIS A 671 18.53 -35.91 -22.22
C HIS A 671 17.99 -35.83 -20.78
N VAL A 672 17.91 -34.61 -20.24
CA VAL A 672 17.33 -34.27 -18.93
C VAL A 672 16.39 -33.07 -19.10
N ASN A 673 15.24 -33.10 -18.44
CA ASN A 673 14.28 -32.00 -18.37
C ASN A 673 14.01 -31.59 -16.92
N ILE A 674 14.04 -30.29 -16.66
CA ILE A 674 13.71 -29.69 -15.37
C ILE A 674 12.67 -28.63 -15.64
N THR A 675 11.43 -28.86 -15.20
CA THR A 675 10.29 -27.96 -15.45
C THR A 675 9.81 -27.36 -14.12
N THR A 676 9.50 -26.07 -14.15
CA THR A 676 8.97 -25.31 -13.01
C THR A 676 7.79 -24.44 -13.48
N GLN A 677 7.17 -23.67 -12.59
CA GLN A 677 6.00 -22.85 -12.92
C GLN A 677 6.30 -21.71 -13.92
N ASN A 678 7.47 -21.08 -13.82
CA ASN A 678 7.82 -19.91 -14.66
C ASN A 678 9.02 -20.15 -15.58
N LEU A 679 9.76 -21.24 -15.38
CA LEU A 679 11.01 -21.55 -16.07
C LEU A 679 11.07 -23.04 -16.42
N ALA A 680 11.67 -23.37 -17.55
CA ALA A 680 11.88 -24.77 -17.92
C ALA A 680 13.25 -24.90 -18.60
N LEU A 681 14.06 -25.87 -18.18
CA LEU A 681 15.38 -26.16 -18.72
C LEU A 681 15.46 -27.60 -19.25
N GLY A 682 15.95 -27.75 -20.47
CA GLY A 682 16.22 -29.02 -21.12
C GLY A 682 17.68 -29.11 -21.55
N VAL A 683 18.36 -30.20 -21.19
CA VAL A 683 19.75 -30.46 -21.59
C VAL A 683 19.78 -31.78 -22.37
N SER A 684 20.38 -31.77 -23.55
CA SER A 684 20.47 -32.94 -24.42
C SER A 684 21.91 -33.17 -24.87
N SER A 685 22.35 -34.42 -24.88
CA SER A 685 23.65 -34.82 -25.42
C SER A 685 23.64 -34.84 -26.95
N LEU A 686 24.67 -34.26 -27.57
CA LEU A 686 24.88 -34.27 -29.02
C LEU A 686 25.93 -35.33 -29.36
N LEU A 687 25.51 -36.42 -30.00
CA LEU A 687 26.41 -37.44 -30.52
C LEU A 687 26.98 -36.99 -31.87
N ALA A 688 28.31 -36.91 -31.99
CA ALA A 688 28.98 -36.56 -33.23
C ALA A 688 28.76 -37.66 -34.30
N GLY A 689 28.05 -37.33 -35.38
CA GLY A 689 27.90 -38.18 -36.57
C GLY A 689 26.49 -38.70 -36.89
N THR A 690 25.48 -38.44 -36.05
CA THR A 690 24.07 -38.76 -36.38
C THR A 690 23.34 -37.49 -36.84
N ASN A 691 22.91 -37.44 -38.10
CA ASN A 691 22.08 -36.37 -38.69
C ASN A 691 20.63 -36.37 -38.15
N ALA A 692 20.43 -36.71 -36.88
CA ALA A 692 19.13 -36.61 -36.25
C ALA A 692 18.82 -35.11 -36.04
N ILE A 693 17.79 -34.62 -36.72
CA ILE A 693 17.27 -33.27 -36.51
C ILE A 693 16.80 -33.21 -35.05
N SER A 694 17.58 -32.56 -34.20
CA SER A 694 17.21 -32.32 -32.80
C SER A 694 16.16 -31.23 -32.81
N ASN A 695 14.91 -31.65 -32.67
CA ASN A 695 13.76 -30.79 -32.63
C ASN A 695 13.33 -30.68 -31.16
N PHE A 696 13.45 -29.50 -30.59
CA PHE A 696 13.02 -29.25 -29.22
C PHE A 696 11.68 -28.54 -29.28
N SER A 697 10.68 -29.05 -28.58
CA SER A 697 9.39 -28.39 -28.43
C SER A 697 8.93 -28.38 -26.98
N ILE A 698 8.21 -27.32 -26.61
CA ILE A 698 7.59 -27.18 -25.30
C ILE A 698 6.13 -26.80 -25.47
N GLY A 699 5.26 -27.46 -24.71
CA GLY A 699 3.82 -27.24 -24.78
C GLY A 699 3.12 -27.57 -23.48
N LEU A 700 1.83 -27.26 -23.43
CA LEU A 700 0.97 -27.64 -22.30
C LEU A 700 0.55 -29.11 -22.47
N PRO A 701 0.53 -29.91 -21.39
CA PRO A 701 0.05 -31.27 -21.45
C PRO A 701 -1.44 -31.30 -21.78
N SER A 702 -1.89 -32.34 -22.50
CA SER A 702 -3.31 -32.52 -22.88
C SER A 702 -4.24 -32.77 -21.68
N ASN A 703 -3.69 -33.03 -20.48
CA ASN A 703 -4.41 -33.49 -19.29
C ASN A 703 -4.78 -32.38 -18.27
N ASN A 704 -4.87 -31.11 -18.66
CA ASN A 704 -5.28 -30.01 -17.77
C ASN A 704 -4.32 -29.74 -16.57
N GLU A 705 -3.11 -30.30 -16.58
CA GLU A 705 -2.05 -29.96 -15.62
C GLU A 705 -1.38 -28.63 -15.99
N SER A 706 -1.00 -27.83 -14.98
CA SER A 706 -0.43 -26.48 -15.14
C SER A 706 1.08 -26.45 -15.41
N TYR A 707 1.73 -27.61 -15.54
CA TYR A 707 3.17 -27.72 -15.75
C TYR A 707 3.52 -27.85 -17.23
N PHE A 708 4.61 -27.24 -17.66
CA PHE A 708 5.11 -27.36 -19.04
C PHE A 708 5.69 -28.75 -19.28
N GLN A 709 5.40 -29.34 -20.44
CA GLN A 709 6.02 -30.57 -20.89
C GLN A 709 6.99 -30.27 -22.03
N MET A 710 8.25 -30.70 -21.87
CA MET A 710 9.27 -30.65 -22.90
C MET A 710 9.31 -31.96 -23.69
N ASP A 711 9.41 -31.84 -25.00
CA ASP A 711 9.60 -32.94 -25.92
C ASP A 711 10.87 -32.70 -26.76
N PHE A 712 11.71 -33.73 -26.83
CA PHE A 712 12.96 -33.73 -27.61
C PHE A 712 12.81 -34.52 -28.93
N GLU A 713 11.64 -35.12 -29.16
CA GLU A 713 11.27 -35.80 -30.40
C GLU A 713 10.08 -35.07 -31.07
N SER A 714 9.90 -35.25 -32.38
CA SER A 714 8.87 -34.50 -33.12
C SER A 714 7.46 -35.08 -32.87
N GLY A 715 6.84 -34.75 -31.73
CA GLY A 715 5.56 -35.35 -31.33
C GLY A 715 4.46 -34.41 -30.85
N GLN A 716 4.76 -33.18 -30.43
CA GLN A 716 3.77 -32.35 -29.74
C GLN A 716 2.82 -31.58 -30.69
N VAL A 717 1.50 -31.73 -30.48
CA VAL A 717 0.45 -31.01 -31.21
C VAL A 717 0.32 -29.60 -30.61
N ASP A 718 0.60 -28.55 -31.40
CA ASP A 718 0.53 -27.12 -31.02
C ASP A 718 1.49 -26.67 -29.89
N PRO A 719 2.83 -26.73 -30.10
CA PRO A 719 3.80 -26.29 -29.10
C PRO A 719 3.78 -24.78 -28.87
N LEU A 720 3.99 -24.35 -27.61
CA LEU A 720 4.16 -22.95 -27.21
C LEU A 720 5.45 -22.35 -27.78
N ALA A 721 6.51 -23.15 -27.86
CA ALA A 721 7.73 -22.79 -28.56
C ALA A 721 8.46 -24.04 -29.08
N SER A 722 9.21 -23.90 -30.18
CA SER A 722 10.09 -24.96 -30.67
C SER A 722 11.37 -24.41 -31.31
N VAL A 723 12.45 -25.17 -31.20
CA VAL A 723 13.75 -24.89 -31.81
C VAL A 723 14.15 -26.08 -32.67
N ILE A 724 14.39 -25.81 -33.95
CA ILE A 724 14.87 -26.78 -34.91
C ILE A 724 16.32 -26.43 -35.24
N LEU A 725 17.24 -27.31 -34.84
CA LEU A 725 18.67 -27.16 -35.12
C LEU A 725 18.99 -27.56 -36.58
N PRO A 726 19.86 -26.82 -37.29
CA PRO A 726 20.26 -27.18 -38.64
C PRO A 726 21.18 -28.41 -38.65
N PRO A 727 21.12 -29.27 -39.67
CA PRO A 727 21.93 -30.49 -39.74
C PRO A 727 23.43 -30.22 -39.92
N ASN A 728 23.80 -29.07 -40.50
CA ASN A 728 25.20 -28.68 -40.80
C ASN A 728 25.88 -27.91 -39.64
N LEU A 729 25.38 -28.08 -38.41
CA LEU A 729 25.78 -27.30 -37.24
C LEU A 729 27.28 -27.40 -36.89
N LEU A 730 27.86 -28.59 -37.03
CA LEU A 730 29.22 -28.91 -36.58
C LEU A 730 30.26 -28.88 -37.70
N GLU A 731 29.88 -28.59 -38.96
CA GLU A 731 30.77 -28.71 -40.12
C GLU A 731 31.88 -27.64 -40.18
N ASN A 732 31.69 -26.48 -39.52
CA ASN A 732 32.59 -25.33 -39.61
C ASN A 732 33.41 -25.07 -38.33
N LEU A 733 33.35 -25.97 -37.34
CA LEU A 733 34.06 -25.86 -36.06
C LEU A 733 35.46 -26.49 -36.17
N SER A 734 36.42 -25.94 -35.42
CA SER A 734 37.76 -26.54 -35.32
C SER A 734 37.70 -27.91 -34.65
N GLN A 735 38.70 -28.77 -34.88
CA GLN A 735 38.75 -30.11 -34.30
C GLN A 735 38.85 -30.09 -32.76
N GLU A 736 39.33 -28.99 -32.17
CA GLU A 736 39.35 -28.73 -30.73
C GLU A 736 37.97 -28.29 -30.21
N ASP A 737 37.29 -27.37 -30.91
CA ASP A 737 35.95 -26.88 -30.53
C ASP A 737 34.87 -27.95 -30.70
N SER A 738 34.99 -28.79 -31.73
CA SER A 738 34.09 -29.93 -31.95
C SER A 738 34.18 -30.98 -30.83
N ALA A 739 35.29 -31.05 -30.08
CA ALA A 739 35.42 -31.96 -28.95
C ALA A 739 34.76 -31.42 -27.67
N LEU A 740 34.63 -30.09 -27.56
CA LEU A 740 34.00 -29.36 -26.46
C LEU A 740 32.47 -29.26 -26.61
N VAL A 741 31.96 -29.29 -27.85
CA VAL A 741 30.53 -29.28 -28.15
C VAL A 741 29.94 -30.68 -28.01
N ARG A 742 29.44 -31.02 -26.82
CA ARG A 742 28.79 -32.31 -26.53
C ARG A 742 27.35 -32.19 -26.04
N ARG A 743 26.86 -30.97 -25.79
CA ARG A 743 25.58 -30.72 -25.12
C ARG A 743 24.87 -29.53 -25.78
N ALA A 744 23.57 -29.69 -26.01
CA ALA A 744 22.64 -28.61 -26.36
C ALA A 744 21.78 -28.30 -25.14
N GLN A 745 21.64 -27.03 -24.79
CA GLN A 745 20.75 -26.57 -23.73
C GLN A 745 19.62 -25.70 -24.30
N PHE A 746 18.43 -25.90 -23.77
CA PHE A 746 17.21 -25.19 -24.14
C PHE A 746 16.56 -24.66 -22.88
N THR A 747 16.41 -23.34 -22.77
CA THR A 747 15.74 -22.70 -21.64
C THR A 747 14.51 -21.96 -22.13
N PHE A 748 13.37 -22.20 -21.48
CA PHE A 748 12.11 -21.53 -21.77
C PHE A 748 11.66 -20.71 -20.57
N PHE A 749 11.34 -19.44 -20.82
CA PHE A 749 10.85 -18.50 -19.82
C PHE A 749 9.39 -18.14 -20.11
N ASN A 750 8.51 -18.52 -19.18
CA ASN A 750 7.09 -18.16 -19.21
C ASN A 750 6.90 -16.66 -18.90
N LYS A 751 7.67 -16.16 -17.93
CA LYS A 751 7.67 -14.76 -17.48
C LYS A 751 8.84 -13.99 -18.09
N THR A 752 8.61 -12.71 -18.37
CA THR A 752 9.56 -11.87 -19.11
C THR A 752 10.32 -10.86 -18.25
N GLY A 753 10.15 -10.91 -16.92
CA GLY A 753 10.68 -9.92 -15.97
C GLY A 753 12.22 -9.76 -15.98
N LEU A 754 12.99 -10.80 -16.34
CA LEU A 754 14.45 -10.70 -16.48
C LEU A 754 14.92 -10.02 -17.78
N PHE A 755 14.03 -9.80 -18.75
CA PHE A 755 14.38 -9.32 -20.10
C PHE A 755 13.87 -7.90 -20.39
N GLN A 756 14.24 -6.96 -19.51
CA GLN A 756 13.77 -5.57 -19.58
C GLN A 756 14.76 -4.62 -20.26
N ASP A 757 14.36 -4.07 -21.41
CA ASP A 757 15.18 -3.09 -22.11
C ASP A 757 15.07 -1.69 -21.48
N VAL A 758 16.21 -1.16 -21.02
CA VAL A 758 16.36 0.20 -20.45
C VAL A 758 16.61 1.25 -21.55
N GLY A 759 16.66 0.84 -22.82
CA GLY A 759 16.89 1.72 -23.97
C GLY A 759 15.74 2.70 -24.29
N PRO A 760 16.03 3.79 -25.04
CA PRO A 760 15.07 4.84 -25.37
C PRO A 760 13.93 4.42 -26.32
N GLN A 761 14.01 3.23 -26.94
CA GLN A 761 12.96 2.66 -27.79
C GLN A 761 12.40 1.38 -27.16
N ARG A 762 11.54 1.50 -26.15
CA ARG A 762 10.87 0.36 -25.51
C ARG A 762 9.88 -0.31 -26.49
N LYS A 763 10.31 -1.43 -27.06
CA LYS A 763 9.46 -2.39 -27.79
C LYS A 763 9.10 -3.51 -26.80
N PRO A 764 7.83 -3.75 -26.46
CA PRO A 764 7.46 -4.83 -25.56
C PRO A 764 7.81 -6.17 -26.19
N LEU A 765 8.05 -7.12 -25.31
CA LEU A 765 8.09 -8.51 -25.68
C LEU A 765 6.65 -9.06 -25.68
N VAL A 766 6.22 -9.70 -26.78
CA VAL A 766 4.85 -10.26 -26.93
C VAL A 766 4.88 -11.77 -27.18
N SER A 767 6.02 -12.37 -26.88
CA SER A 767 6.21 -13.81 -26.84
C SER A 767 6.81 -14.24 -25.51
N TYR A 768 6.82 -15.55 -25.31
CA TYR A 768 7.73 -16.18 -24.38
C TYR A 768 9.19 -15.96 -24.82
N VAL A 769 10.14 -16.08 -23.90
CA VAL A 769 11.58 -16.04 -24.22
C VAL A 769 12.12 -17.45 -24.24
N MET A 770 12.93 -17.75 -25.23
CA MET A 770 13.52 -19.05 -25.43
C MET A 770 15.01 -18.91 -25.72
N ALA A 771 15.84 -19.51 -24.88
CA ALA A 771 17.28 -19.53 -25.07
C ALA A 771 17.73 -20.90 -25.59
N CYS A 772 18.63 -20.88 -26.54
CA CYS A 772 19.31 -22.09 -27.00
C CYS A 772 20.81 -21.79 -27.07
N SER A 773 21.61 -22.64 -26.44
CA SER A 773 23.06 -22.60 -26.56
C SER A 773 23.63 -24.01 -26.68
N ILE A 774 24.85 -24.09 -27.21
CA ILE A 774 25.52 -25.34 -27.54
C ILE A 774 26.93 -25.26 -26.96
N GLY A 775 27.12 -25.93 -25.82
CA GLY A 775 28.32 -25.78 -25.00
C GLY A 775 28.55 -24.34 -24.51
N ASN A 776 29.78 -24.06 -24.04
CA ASN A 776 30.19 -22.73 -23.54
C ASN A 776 30.75 -21.82 -24.66
N ILE A 777 30.40 -22.07 -25.92
CA ILE A 777 30.85 -21.28 -27.08
C ILE A 777 29.67 -20.62 -27.78
N THR A 778 29.85 -19.37 -28.23
CA THR A 778 28.83 -18.67 -29.02
C THR A 778 29.11 -18.86 -30.50
N ILE A 779 28.42 -19.80 -31.13
CA ILE A 779 28.56 -20.04 -32.58
C ILE A 779 27.82 -18.92 -33.32
N GLN A 780 28.54 -18.19 -34.17
CA GLN A 780 28.01 -17.09 -34.99
C GLN A 780 28.25 -17.37 -36.48
N ASN A 781 27.40 -16.81 -37.35
CA ASN A 781 27.46 -16.95 -38.81
C ASN A 781 27.22 -18.37 -39.34
N LEU A 782 26.19 -19.04 -38.82
CA LEU A 782 25.71 -20.32 -39.35
C LEU A 782 25.30 -20.16 -40.83
N LYS A 783 25.67 -21.14 -41.65
CA LYS A 783 25.32 -21.20 -43.08
C LYS A 783 23.83 -21.42 -43.27
N ASP A 784 23.26 -22.35 -42.49
CA ASP A 784 21.83 -22.59 -42.40
C ASP A 784 21.32 -22.04 -41.06
N PRO A 785 20.28 -21.19 -41.05
CA PRO A 785 19.81 -20.57 -39.83
C PRO A 785 19.07 -21.57 -38.92
N VAL A 786 19.16 -21.33 -37.62
CA VAL A 786 18.33 -21.98 -36.61
C VAL A 786 16.90 -21.49 -36.77
N LYS A 787 15.95 -22.41 -36.82
CA LYS A 787 14.54 -22.10 -36.96
C LYS A 787 13.87 -22.18 -35.59
N ILE A 788 13.38 -21.05 -35.11
CA ILE A 788 12.77 -20.90 -33.79
C ILE A 788 11.32 -20.48 -33.99
N LYS A 789 10.38 -21.28 -33.49
CA LYS A 789 8.95 -21.02 -33.57
C LYS A 789 8.45 -20.65 -32.18
N ILE A 790 7.79 -19.51 -32.01
CA ILE A 790 7.30 -19.05 -30.70
C ILE A 790 5.87 -18.55 -30.82
N LYS A 791 4.99 -19.03 -29.94
CA LYS A 791 3.59 -18.59 -29.84
C LYS A 791 3.51 -17.25 -29.11
N HIS A 792 2.59 -16.39 -29.56
CA HIS A 792 2.35 -15.10 -28.93
C HIS A 792 1.63 -15.26 -27.58
N THR A 793 2.00 -14.45 -26.59
CA THR A 793 1.33 -14.42 -25.27
C THR A 793 0.01 -13.66 -25.32
N SER A 794 -0.16 -12.79 -26.31
CA SER A 794 -1.38 -12.02 -26.56
C SER A 794 -2.11 -12.55 -27.79
N THR A 795 -3.44 -12.66 -27.72
CA THR A 795 -4.31 -13.10 -28.83
C THR A 795 -4.51 -12.04 -29.91
N GLN A 796 -3.80 -10.92 -29.85
CA GLN A 796 -3.87 -9.84 -30.83
C GLN A 796 -2.97 -10.15 -32.04
N GLU A 797 -3.48 -9.95 -33.26
CA GLU A 797 -2.70 -10.16 -34.49
C GLU A 797 -1.43 -9.30 -34.50
N VAL A 798 -0.26 -9.95 -34.46
CA VAL A 798 1.03 -9.26 -34.45
C VAL A 798 1.46 -8.94 -35.89
N HIS A 799 1.04 -7.80 -36.43
CA HIS A 799 1.55 -7.32 -37.71
C HIS A 799 2.99 -6.79 -37.53
N HIS A 800 3.95 -7.45 -38.18
CA HIS A 800 5.40 -7.21 -38.15
C HIS A 800 6.10 -7.67 -36.86
N PRO A 801 6.19 -8.99 -36.61
CA PRO A 801 7.00 -9.52 -35.53
C PRO A 801 8.49 -9.25 -35.80
N ILE A 802 9.21 -8.76 -34.79
CA ILE A 802 10.65 -8.54 -34.87
C ILE A 802 11.33 -9.63 -34.05
N CYS A 803 12.01 -10.53 -34.74
CA CYS A 803 12.87 -11.52 -34.10
C CYS A 803 14.11 -10.83 -33.54
N ALA A 804 14.32 -10.95 -32.24
CA ALA A 804 15.45 -10.36 -31.54
C ALA A 804 16.08 -11.39 -30.60
N PHE A 805 17.31 -11.12 -30.21
CA PHE A 805 18.00 -11.85 -29.17
C PHE A 805 18.46 -10.90 -28.07
N TRP A 806 18.62 -11.43 -26.86
CA TRP A 806 19.09 -10.69 -25.71
C TRP A 806 20.62 -10.68 -25.69
N ASP A 807 21.19 -9.47 -25.84
CA ASP A 807 22.62 -9.23 -25.84
C ASP A 807 23.07 -8.74 -24.46
N LEU A 808 23.74 -9.61 -23.71
CA LEU A 808 24.22 -9.35 -22.34
C LEU A 808 25.27 -8.22 -22.28
N ASN A 809 25.95 -7.91 -23.39
CA ASN A 809 27.02 -6.91 -23.42
C ASN A 809 26.51 -5.48 -23.71
N LYS A 810 25.23 -5.34 -24.07
CA LYS A 810 24.60 -4.05 -24.36
C LYS A 810 24.32 -3.26 -23.08
N ASN A 811 24.19 -1.93 -23.19
CA ASN A 811 23.84 -1.01 -22.10
C ASN A 811 24.72 -1.12 -20.83
N LYS A 812 26.05 -1.08 -20.95
CA LYS A 812 26.99 -1.22 -19.80
C LYS A 812 26.79 -2.53 -19.01
N SER A 813 26.63 -3.66 -19.70
CA SER A 813 26.45 -5.02 -19.13
C SER A 813 25.12 -5.33 -18.43
N PHE A 814 24.13 -4.43 -18.52
CA PHE A 814 22.76 -4.65 -18.04
C PHE A 814 21.88 -5.44 -19.02
N GLY A 815 22.37 -5.71 -20.23
CA GLY A 815 21.64 -6.44 -21.26
C GLY A 815 20.69 -5.57 -22.07
N GLY A 816 20.29 -6.06 -23.25
CA GLY A 816 19.28 -5.41 -24.07
C GLY A 816 18.99 -6.18 -25.36
N TRP A 817 17.84 -5.92 -25.99
CA TRP A 817 17.47 -6.63 -27.20
C TRP A 817 18.25 -6.16 -28.43
N ASN A 818 18.64 -7.11 -29.29
CA ASN A 818 19.39 -6.88 -30.51
C ASN A 818 18.78 -7.71 -31.65
N THR A 819 18.70 -7.14 -32.85
CA THR A 819 18.06 -7.77 -34.02
C THR A 819 19.07 -8.28 -35.04
N SER A 820 20.37 -8.15 -34.76
CA SER A 820 21.42 -8.61 -35.68
C SER A 820 21.39 -10.13 -35.83
N GLY A 821 21.44 -10.61 -37.07
CA GLY A 821 21.49 -12.04 -37.37
C GLY A 821 20.16 -12.80 -37.28
N CYS A 822 19.05 -12.15 -36.91
CA CYS A 822 17.72 -12.77 -36.78
C CYS A 822 16.68 -12.10 -37.71
N VAL A 823 15.90 -12.91 -38.43
CA VAL A 823 14.86 -12.43 -39.37
C VAL A 823 13.57 -13.23 -39.18
N ALA A 824 12.42 -12.57 -39.20
CA ALA A 824 11.12 -13.22 -39.15
C ALA A 824 10.72 -13.80 -40.53
N GLN A 825 10.16 -15.00 -40.56
CA GLN A 825 9.65 -15.64 -41.77
C GLN A 825 8.33 -14.98 -42.21
N ARG A 826 8.17 -14.76 -43.53
CA ARG A 826 7.06 -13.94 -44.10
C ARG A 826 5.66 -14.55 -43.94
N ASP A 827 5.56 -15.86 -43.72
CA ASP A 827 4.31 -16.62 -43.58
C ASP A 827 4.01 -16.95 -42.10
N SER A 828 4.34 -16.04 -41.18
CA SER A 828 4.06 -16.23 -39.75
C SER A 828 2.57 -16.00 -39.46
N ASP A 829 1.90 -16.99 -38.86
CA ASP A 829 0.48 -16.92 -38.51
C ASP A 829 0.21 -15.88 -37.41
N ALA A 830 -1.05 -15.45 -37.27
CA ALA A 830 -1.44 -14.43 -36.28
C ALA A 830 -1.05 -14.78 -34.83
N ASN A 831 -0.95 -16.07 -34.51
CA ASN A 831 -0.71 -16.59 -33.16
C ASN A 831 0.74 -17.07 -32.93
N GLU A 832 1.56 -17.15 -33.97
CA GLU A 832 2.91 -17.71 -33.89
C GLU A 832 3.88 -16.99 -34.84
N THR A 833 5.10 -16.75 -34.39
CA THR A 833 6.18 -16.22 -35.23
C THR A 833 7.25 -17.26 -35.40
N VAL A 834 7.74 -17.40 -36.64
CA VAL A 834 8.93 -18.19 -36.94
C VAL A 834 10.12 -17.26 -37.20
N CYS A 835 11.15 -17.38 -36.37
CA CYS A 835 12.41 -16.66 -36.44
C CYS A 835 13.52 -17.53 -37.04
N LEU A 836 14.28 -16.95 -37.96
CA LEU A 836 15.47 -17.53 -38.56
C LEU A 836 16.68 -16.76 -38.07
N CYS A 837 17.52 -17.39 -37.24
CA CYS A 837 18.70 -16.78 -36.64
C CYS A 837 19.98 -17.50 -37.05
N ASN A 838 21.05 -16.75 -37.31
CA ASN A 838 22.35 -17.29 -37.75
C ASN A 838 23.37 -17.47 -36.61
N HIS A 839 22.92 -17.42 -35.35
CA HIS A 839 23.71 -17.62 -34.14
C HIS A 839 22.84 -18.29 -33.06
N PHE A 840 23.44 -18.66 -31.92
CA PHE A 840 22.77 -19.24 -30.75
C PHE A 840 22.85 -18.30 -29.54
N THR A 841 21.70 -17.88 -29.00
CA THR A 841 21.58 -16.94 -27.87
C THR A 841 20.20 -17.08 -27.18
N HIS A 842 19.85 -16.12 -26.32
CA HIS A 842 18.54 -15.93 -25.71
C HIS A 842 17.58 -15.22 -26.68
N PHE A 843 16.60 -15.91 -27.26
CA PHE A 843 15.72 -15.38 -28.31
C PHE A 843 14.35 -14.96 -27.80
N GLY A 844 13.81 -13.87 -28.35
CA GLY A 844 12.46 -13.38 -28.07
C GLY A 844 11.86 -12.64 -29.24
N VAL A 845 10.53 -12.65 -29.36
CA VAL A 845 9.79 -11.91 -30.39
C VAL A 845 9.33 -10.59 -29.80
N LEU A 846 9.98 -9.52 -30.24
CA LEU A 846 9.58 -8.17 -29.86
C LEU A 846 8.41 -7.73 -30.74
N MET A 847 7.41 -7.16 -30.08
CA MET A 847 6.44 -6.31 -30.74
C MET A 847 6.92 -4.88 -30.58
N ASP A 848 6.84 -4.12 -31.65
CA ASP A 848 7.13 -2.71 -31.58
C ASP A 848 5.82 -1.96 -31.24
N LEU A 849 5.62 -1.63 -29.94
CA LEU A 849 4.49 -0.86 -29.36
C LEU A 849 4.61 0.64 -29.57
N SER A 850 5.38 1.11 -30.54
CA SER A 850 5.31 2.52 -30.94
C SER A 850 3.96 2.89 -31.62
N ARG A 851 2.80 2.40 -31.12
CA ARG A 851 1.44 2.98 -31.15
C ARG A 851 0.35 2.00 -30.65
N SER A 852 -0.15 2.19 -29.43
CA SER A 852 -1.54 1.82 -29.05
C SER A 852 -2.54 2.86 -29.61
N SER A 853 -2.43 3.16 -30.89
CA SER A 853 -3.45 3.86 -31.67
C SER A 853 -3.32 3.37 -33.10
N SER A 854 -4.14 2.38 -33.46
CA SER A 854 -4.19 1.75 -34.79
C SER A 854 -2.86 1.22 -35.30
N GLN A 855 -2.82 -0.09 -35.49
CA GLN A 855 -1.97 -0.73 -36.48
C GLN A 855 -2.30 -0.16 -37.89
N LEU A 856 -1.76 1.02 -38.21
CA LEU A 856 -1.57 1.41 -39.60
C LEU A 856 -0.30 0.69 -40.05
N ASP A 857 -0.47 -0.40 -40.81
CA ASP A 857 0.57 -1.03 -41.62
C ASP A 857 1.53 0.02 -42.20
N ALA A 858 2.84 -0.25 -42.34
CA ALA A 858 3.79 0.73 -42.88
C ALA A 858 3.35 1.25 -44.27
N ARG A 859 2.66 0.41 -45.04
CA ARG A 859 1.97 0.79 -46.29
C ARG A 859 0.82 1.76 -46.03
N ASN A 860 -0.10 1.44 -45.12
CA ASN A 860 -1.22 2.32 -44.75
C ASN A 860 -0.74 3.65 -44.18
N THR A 861 0.34 3.66 -43.39
CA THR A 861 0.96 4.87 -42.86
C THR A 861 1.55 5.73 -43.97
N LYS A 862 2.31 5.15 -44.91
CA LYS A 862 2.83 5.88 -46.09
C LYS A 862 1.71 6.44 -46.96
N VAL A 863 0.66 5.66 -47.20
CA VAL A 863 -0.51 6.09 -47.99
C VAL A 863 -1.29 7.20 -47.28
N LEU A 864 -1.55 7.06 -45.99
CA LEU A 864 -2.30 8.06 -45.21
C LEU A 864 -1.52 9.36 -45.08
N THR A 865 -0.19 9.27 -44.91
CA THR A 865 0.71 10.43 -44.91
C THR A 865 0.66 11.13 -46.26
N LEU A 866 0.77 10.40 -47.37
CA LEU A 866 0.67 10.95 -48.72
C LEU A 866 -0.69 11.65 -48.97
N ILE A 867 -1.81 11.00 -48.59
CA ILE A 867 -3.16 11.58 -48.70
C ILE A 867 -3.27 12.86 -47.88
N THR A 868 -2.73 12.85 -46.65
CA THR A 868 -2.82 14.00 -45.74
C THR A 868 -1.97 15.16 -46.24
N TYR A 869 -0.72 14.95 -46.69
CA TYR A 869 0.13 16.02 -47.21
C TYR A 869 -0.45 16.63 -48.50
N ILE A 870 -0.82 15.80 -49.48
CA ILE A 870 -1.40 16.27 -50.74
C ILE A 870 -2.70 17.03 -50.47
N GLY A 871 -3.58 16.44 -49.66
CA GLY A 871 -4.89 17.03 -49.43
C GLY A 871 -4.85 18.23 -48.48
N CYS A 872 -4.01 18.27 -47.44
CA CYS A 872 -3.76 19.50 -46.65
C CYS A 872 -3.20 20.62 -47.54
N GLY A 873 -2.34 20.30 -48.50
CA GLY A 873 -1.86 21.25 -49.51
C GLY A 873 -2.98 21.82 -50.38
N ILE A 874 -3.82 20.94 -50.94
CA ILE A 874 -5.01 21.34 -51.73
C ILE A 874 -5.98 22.19 -50.88
N SER A 875 -6.28 21.75 -49.66
CA SER A 875 -7.15 22.44 -48.71
C SER A 875 -6.62 23.83 -48.35
N ALA A 876 -5.31 23.97 -48.14
CA ALA A 876 -4.66 25.25 -47.86
C ALA A 876 -4.77 26.20 -49.06
N ILE A 877 -4.53 25.73 -50.29
CA ILE A 877 -4.67 26.55 -51.50
C ILE A 877 -6.10 27.06 -51.65
N PHE A 878 -7.10 26.20 -51.56
CA PHE A 878 -8.51 26.62 -51.72
C PHE A 878 -9.03 27.46 -50.55
N SER A 879 -8.53 27.25 -49.34
CA SER A 879 -8.80 28.13 -48.19
C SER A 879 -8.18 29.51 -48.39
N ALA A 880 -6.96 29.59 -48.94
CA ALA A 880 -6.30 30.84 -49.27
C ALA A 880 -7.03 31.60 -50.40
N VAL A 881 -7.45 30.91 -51.47
CA VAL A 881 -8.25 31.52 -52.55
C VAL A 881 -9.60 32.02 -52.04
N THR A 882 -10.25 31.26 -51.15
CA THR A 882 -11.49 31.69 -50.49
C THR A 882 -11.25 32.95 -49.67
N LEU A 883 -10.24 32.95 -48.80
CA LEU A 883 -9.86 34.11 -47.98
C LEU A 883 -9.54 35.34 -48.85
N LEU A 884 -8.71 35.18 -49.88
CA LEU A 884 -8.32 36.25 -50.79
C LEU A 884 -9.54 36.83 -51.54
N THR A 885 -10.46 35.99 -51.99
CA THR A 885 -11.71 36.42 -52.62
C THR A 885 -12.55 37.28 -51.67
N TYR A 886 -12.74 36.82 -50.43
CA TYR A 886 -13.56 37.54 -49.44
C TYR A 886 -12.89 38.82 -48.91
N VAL A 887 -11.56 38.88 -48.92
CA VAL A 887 -10.79 40.08 -48.55
C VAL A 887 -10.76 41.11 -49.67
N ALA A 888 -10.59 40.68 -50.93
CA ALA A 888 -10.46 41.56 -52.09
C ALA A 888 -11.76 42.30 -52.42
N PHE A 889 -12.92 41.67 -52.21
CA PHE A 889 -14.21 42.26 -52.55
C PHE A 889 -14.93 42.81 -51.31
N GLU A 890 -14.89 44.14 -51.15
CA GLU A 890 -15.51 44.84 -50.00
C GLU A 890 -17.00 44.52 -49.84
N LYS A 891 -17.73 44.34 -50.95
CA LYS A 891 -19.16 43.98 -50.93
C LYS A 891 -19.44 42.65 -50.24
N LEU A 892 -18.54 41.66 -50.36
CA LEU A 892 -18.72 40.36 -49.70
C LEU A 892 -18.39 40.41 -48.20
N ARG A 893 -17.51 41.33 -47.78
CA ARG A 893 -17.09 41.50 -46.38
C ARG A 893 -18.16 42.10 -45.47
N ARG A 894 -19.26 42.65 -46.03
CA ARG A 894 -20.29 43.32 -45.22
C ARG A 894 -21.17 42.34 -44.44
N ASP A 895 -21.40 41.14 -44.98
CA ASP A 895 -22.27 40.12 -44.39
C ASP A 895 -21.62 39.44 -43.17
N TYR A 896 -22.41 39.20 -42.12
CA TYR A 896 -21.93 38.48 -40.92
C TYR A 896 -21.46 37.03 -41.21
N PRO A 897 -22.19 36.19 -41.99
CA PRO A 897 -21.73 34.87 -42.36
C PRO A 897 -20.38 34.90 -43.08
N SER A 898 -20.18 35.88 -43.98
CA SER A 898 -18.92 36.02 -44.72
C SER A 898 -17.75 36.38 -43.78
N LYS A 899 -17.98 37.19 -42.74
CA LYS A 899 -16.95 37.50 -41.73
C LYS A 899 -16.58 36.29 -40.87
N ILE A 900 -17.57 35.46 -40.49
CA ILE A 900 -17.32 34.23 -39.72
C ILE A 900 -16.57 33.23 -40.59
N LEU A 901 -17.00 33.03 -41.84
CA LEU A 901 -16.34 32.18 -42.82
C LEU A 901 -14.89 32.62 -43.09
N MET A 902 -14.62 33.92 -43.13
CA MET A 902 -13.26 34.47 -43.30
C MET A 902 -12.35 34.10 -42.12
N ASN A 903 -12.86 34.16 -40.89
CA ASN A 903 -12.10 33.75 -39.69
C ASN A 903 -11.90 32.23 -39.64
N LEU A 904 -12.93 31.45 -39.96
CA LEU A 904 -12.83 29.98 -40.06
C LEU A 904 -11.81 29.56 -41.12
N SER A 905 -11.85 30.18 -42.30
CA SER A 905 -10.89 29.93 -43.39
C SER A 905 -9.47 30.34 -42.99
N THR A 906 -9.32 31.40 -42.19
CA THR A 906 -8.01 31.83 -41.65
C THR A 906 -7.45 30.79 -40.66
N ALA A 907 -8.27 30.30 -39.72
CA ALA A 907 -7.85 29.27 -38.78
C ALA A 907 -7.49 27.95 -39.49
N LEU A 908 -8.30 27.53 -40.46
CA LEU A 908 -8.02 26.33 -41.27
C LEU A 908 -6.75 26.50 -42.13
N LEU A 909 -6.50 27.67 -42.70
CA LEU A 909 -5.30 27.93 -43.48
C LEU A 909 -4.03 27.78 -42.63
N PHE A 910 -3.99 28.43 -41.46
CA PHE A 910 -2.84 28.34 -40.56
C PHE A 910 -2.66 26.94 -39.97
N LEU A 911 -3.74 26.23 -39.64
CA LEU A 911 -3.67 24.83 -39.20
C LEU A 911 -3.01 23.94 -40.26
N ASN A 912 -3.46 24.01 -41.51
CA ASN A 912 -2.89 23.21 -42.60
C ASN A 912 -1.44 23.61 -42.93
N LEU A 913 -1.13 24.91 -42.92
CA LEU A 913 0.21 25.40 -43.20
C LEU A 913 1.21 24.99 -42.11
N LEU A 914 0.85 25.11 -40.84
CA LEU A 914 1.70 24.67 -39.73
C LEU A 914 1.89 23.15 -39.73
N PHE A 915 0.83 22.39 -40.02
CA PHE A 915 0.92 20.93 -40.14
C PHE A 915 1.88 20.49 -41.26
N LEU A 916 1.86 21.16 -42.42
CA LEU A 916 2.77 20.85 -43.53
C LEU A 916 4.22 21.28 -43.25
N LEU A 917 4.42 22.36 -42.50
CA LEU A 917 5.75 22.86 -42.15
C LEU A 917 6.37 22.12 -40.96
N ASP A 918 5.57 21.43 -40.15
CA ASP A 918 6.01 20.77 -38.92
C ASP A 918 7.19 19.81 -39.15
N GLY A 919 7.04 18.87 -40.08
CA GLY A 919 8.08 17.88 -40.41
C GLY A 919 9.38 18.47 -41.00
N TRP A 920 9.30 19.65 -41.63
CA TRP A 920 10.50 20.37 -42.05
C TRP A 920 11.18 21.08 -40.88
N ILE A 921 10.38 21.58 -39.93
CA ILE A 921 10.87 22.38 -38.81
C ILE A 921 11.48 21.51 -37.70
N THR A 922 10.96 20.29 -37.52
CA THR A 922 11.52 19.29 -36.61
C THR A 922 12.97 18.93 -36.97
N SER A 923 13.32 18.96 -38.26
CA SER A 923 14.67 18.69 -38.78
C SER A 923 15.75 19.63 -38.22
N PHE A 924 15.41 20.86 -37.79
CA PHE A 924 16.37 21.80 -37.21
C PHE A 924 16.82 21.41 -35.78
N ASN A 925 16.18 20.40 -35.17
CA ASN A 925 16.53 19.85 -33.86
C ASN A 925 16.52 20.85 -32.68
N VAL A 926 15.84 22.00 -32.81
CA VAL A 926 15.71 23.02 -31.75
C VAL A 926 14.44 22.79 -30.94
N ASP A 927 14.58 22.38 -29.68
CA ASP A 927 13.42 22.02 -28.82
C ASP A 927 12.47 23.19 -28.57
N GLY A 928 12.99 24.42 -28.41
CA GLY A 928 12.15 25.60 -28.24
C GLY A 928 11.26 25.92 -29.45
N LEU A 929 11.76 25.66 -30.66
CA LEU A 929 11.01 25.85 -31.90
C LEU A 929 9.93 24.77 -32.04
N CYS A 930 10.25 23.53 -31.69
CA CYS A 930 9.32 22.41 -31.65
C CYS A 930 8.14 22.67 -30.69
N ILE A 931 8.43 23.14 -29.48
CA ILE A 931 7.40 23.52 -28.49
C ILE A 931 6.51 24.64 -29.03
N ALA A 932 7.09 25.65 -29.68
CA ALA A 932 6.32 26.76 -30.24
C ALA A 932 5.36 26.30 -31.35
N ILE A 933 5.81 25.41 -32.25
CA ILE A 933 4.95 24.89 -33.32
C ILE A 933 3.88 23.95 -32.78
N ALA A 934 4.22 23.04 -31.87
CA ALA A 934 3.23 22.16 -31.24
C ALA A 934 2.14 22.98 -30.53
N ALA A 935 2.51 24.06 -29.82
CA ALA A 935 1.56 24.96 -29.18
C ALA A 935 0.71 25.75 -30.18
N LEU A 936 1.28 26.23 -31.28
CA LEU A 936 0.55 26.93 -32.35
C LEU A 936 -0.42 25.99 -33.08
N LEU A 937 0.02 24.77 -33.39
CA LEU A 937 -0.81 23.77 -34.06
C LEU A 937 -1.98 23.34 -33.17
N HIS A 938 -1.74 23.18 -31.85
CA HIS A 938 -2.80 23.00 -30.86
C HIS A 938 -3.76 24.20 -30.82
N PHE A 939 -3.25 25.44 -30.77
CA PHE A 939 -4.07 26.66 -30.77
C PHE A 939 -4.97 26.76 -31.99
N PHE A 940 -4.42 26.60 -33.20
CA PHE A 940 -5.20 26.71 -34.44
C PHE A 940 -6.20 25.56 -34.57
N LEU A 941 -5.89 24.36 -34.08
CA LEU A 941 -6.85 23.25 -34.01
C LEU A 941 -8.07 23.63 -33.16
N LEU A 942 -7.87 24.12 -31.93
CA LEU A 942 -8.98 24.58 -31.07
C LEU A 942 -9.71 25.79 -31.68
N ALA A 943 -9.00 26.70 -32.34
CA ALA A 943 -9.59 27.82 -33.05
C ALA A 943 -10.52 27.37 -34.18
N THR A 944 -10.14 26.33 -34.94
CA THR A 944 -11.02 25.79 -35.99
C THR A 944 -12.33 25.23 -35.40
N PHE A 945 -12.26 24.44 -34.33
CA PHE A 945 -13.46 23.89 -33.68
C PHE A 945 -14.37 24.96 -33.08
N THR A 946 -13.79 25.98 -32.45
CA THR A 946 -14.59 27.11 -31.92
C THR A 946 -15.26 27.92 -33.01
N TRP A 947 -14.57 28.20 -34.12
CA TRP A 947 -15.18 28.92 -35.24
C TRP A 947 -16.28 28.10 -35.93
N MET A 948 -16.14 26.78 -36.04
CA MET A 948 -17.23 25.89 -36.50
C MET A 948 -18.43 25.94 -35.55
N GLY A 949 -18.18 25.92 -34.23
CA GLY A 949 -19.22 26.08 -33.21
C GLY A 949 -19.93 27.44 -33.25
N LEU A 950 -19.18 28.52 -33.44
CA LEU A 950 -19.74 29.86 -33.58
C LEU A 950 -20.57 30.00 -34.86
N GLU A 951 -20.18 29.37 -35.97
CA GLU A 951 -21.00 29.32 -37.19
C GLU A 951 -22.32 28.55 -36.94
N ALA A 952 -22.28 27.45 -36.19
CA ALA A 952 -23.48 26.70 -35.80
C ALA A 952 -24.46 27.55 -34.97
N ILE A 953 -23.93 28.31 -34.01
CA ILE A 953 -24.70 29.26 -33.18
C ILE A 953 -25.25 30.40 -34.05
N HIS A 954 -24.46 30.91 -35.00
CA HIS A 954 -24.89 31.96 -35.92
C HIS A 954 -26.07 31.48 -36.77
N MET A 955 -25.99 30.28 -37.35
CA MET A 955 -27.07 29.67 -38.10
C MET A 955 -28.35 29.51 -37.28
N TYR A 956 -28.24 29.11 -36.02
CA TYR A 956 -29.40 29.01 -35.12
C TYR A 956 -30.07 30.35 -34.85
N ILE A 957 -29.29 31.39 -34.57
CA ILE A 957 -29.84 32.73 -34.34
C ILE A 957 -30.54 33.23 -35.61
N ALA A 958 -29.95 32.97 -36.79
CA ALA A 958 -30.48 33.41 -38.08
C ALA A 958 -31.76 32.66 -38.53
N LEU A 959 -31.89 31.36 -38.22
CA LEU A 959 -32.99 30.51 -38.72
C LEU A 959 -34.09 30.23 -37.69
N VAL A 960 -33.75 30.15 -36.40
CA VAL A 960 -34.69 29.79 -35.33
C VAL A 960 -35.23 31.03 -34.63
N LYS A 961 -34.32 31.93 -34.26
CA LYS A 961 -34.61 33.11 -33.46
C LYS A 961 -34.84 34.33 -34.36
N VAL A 962 -35.73 34.18 -35.34
CA VAL A 962 -35.92 35.10 -36.48
C VAL A 962 -36.50 36.47 -36.07
N PHE A 963 -36.99 36.64 -34.84
CA PHE A 963 -37.54 37.91 -34.37
C PHE A 963 -36.62 38.64 -33.36
N ASN A 964 -36.04 39.74 -33.83
CA ASN A 964 -35.53 40.88 -33.06
C ASN A 964 -34.38 40.63 -32.04
N THR A 965 -33.27 40.03 -32.49
CA THR A 965 -32.01 39.99 -31.70
C THR A 965 -30.91 40.83 -32.34
N TYR A 966 -31.02 42.16 -32.26
CA TYR A 966 -29.88 43.04 -32.58
C TYR A 966 -28.82 42.94 -31.48
N ILE A 967 -27.70 42.28 -31.77
CA ILE A 967 -26.57 42.18 -30.85
C ILE A 967 -25.55 43.27 -31.21
N ARG A 968 -25.42 44.30 -30.37
CA ARG A 968 -24.42 45.36 -30.55
C ARG A 968 -23.01 44.77 -30.55
N ARG A 969 -22.18 45.16 -31.54
CA ARG A 969 -20.81 44.65 -31.76
C ARG A 969 -20.74 43.12 -31.86
N TYR A 970 -21.67 42.52 -32.60
CA TYR A 970 -21.81 41.07 -32.76
C TYR A 970 -20.49 40.34 -33.12
N ILE A 971 -19.82 40.77 -34.20
CA ILE A 971 -18.60 40.12 -34.68
C ILE A 971 -17.42 40.22 -33.70
N LEU A 972 -17.32 41.33 -32.95
CA LEU A 972 -16.26 41.52 -31.95
C LEU A 972 -16.37 40.49 -30.83
N LYS A 973 -17.60 40.23 -30.34
CA LYS A 973 -17.85 39.21 -29.31
C LYS A 973 -17.50 37.81 -29.80
N PHE A 974 -17.84 37.51 -31.06
CA PHE A 974 -17.50 36.24 -31.69
C PHE A 974 -15.99 36.08 -31.84
N CYS A 975 -15.26 37.15 -32.19
CA CYS A 975 -13.79 37.10 -32.26
C CYS A 975 -13.14 36.90 -30.87
N ILE A 976 -13.66 37.55 -29.81
CA ILE A 976 -13.17 37.36 -28.44
C ILE A 976 -13.34 35.89 -28.03
N ILE A 977 -14.47 35.27 -28.36
CA ILE A 977 -14.71 33.86 -28.02
C ILE A 977 -13.89 32.93 -28.91
N GLY A 978 -13.92 33.13 -30.24
CA GLY A 978 -13.29 32.24 -31.22
C GLY A 978 -11.76 32.23 -31.17
N TRP A 979 -11.12 33.35 -30.85
CA TRP A 979 -9.66 33.40 -30.69
C TRP A 979 -9.22 33.36 -29.23
N GLY A 980 -10.02 33.92 -28.31
CA GLY A 980 -9.65 34.02 -26.90
C GLY A 980 -9.82 32.73 -26.10
N LEU A 981 -10.86 31.93 -26.37
CA LEU A 981 -11.07 30.67 -25.66
C LEU A 981 -9.95 29.64 -25.95
N PRO A 982 -9.54 29.41 -27.22
CA PRO A 982 -8.35 28.60 -27.54
C PRO A 982 -7.06 29.15 -26.93
N ALA A 983 -6.85 30.48 -26.99
CA ALA A 983 -5.66 31.11 -26.45
C ALA A 983 -5.54 30.90 -24.93
N LEU A 984 -6.67 30.99 -24.20
CA LEU A 984 -6.71 30.76 -22.76
C LEU A 984 -6.30 29.32 -22.41
N VAL A 985 -6.85 28.32 -23.12
CA VAL A 985 -6.53 26.90 -22.89
C VAL A 985 -5.03 26.65 -23.12
N VAL A 986 -4.48 27.08 -24.25
CA VAL A 986 -3.06 26.88 -24.56
C VAL A 986 -2.15 27.66 -23.60
N SER A 987 -2.55 28.86 -23.17
CA SER A 987 -1.78 29.65 -22.20
C SER A 987 -1.71 28.99 -20.83
N ILE A 988 -2.80 28.35 -20.36
CA ILE A 988 -2.81 27.60 -19.09
C ILE A 988 -1.83 26.42 -19.17
N ILE A 989 -1.83 25.70 -20.30
CA ILE A 989 -0.93 24.55 -20.51
C ILE A 989 0.53 25.02 -20.55
N LEU A 990 0.82 26.10 -21.28
CA LEU A 990 2.15 26.71 -21.30
C LEU A 990 2.56 27.29 -19.95
N ALA A 991 1.63 27.70 -19.08
CA ALA A 991 1.91 28.18 -17.73
C ALA A 991 2.14 27.05 -16.71
N SER A 992 1.80 25.80 -17.03
CA SER A 992 2.07 24.65 -16.18
C SER A 992 3.57 24.40 -16.05
N ARG A 993 4.01 23.93 -14.86
CA ARG A 993 5.44 23.93 -14.44
C ARG A 993 6.38 23.07 -15.30
N ASN A 994 5.88 22.18 -16.16
CA ASN A 994 6.69 21.23 -16.95
C ASN A 994 6.52 21.37 -18.48
N LYS A 995 6.90 22.52 -19.06
CA LYS A 995 6.78 22.78 -20.52
C LYS A 995 7.43 21.71 -21.41
N ASN A 996 8.59 21.19 -21.00
CA ASN A 996 9.37 20.20 -21.77
C ASN A 996 8.80 18.77 -21.71
N GLN A 997 7.83 18.50 -20.83
CA GLN A 997 7.16 17.20 -20.75
C GLN A 997 5.83 17.19 -21.52
N VAL A 998 5.22 18.37 -21.73
CA VAL A 998 3.89 18.48 -22.33
C VAL A 998 3.95 18.59 -23.86
N TYR A 999 4.81 19.45 -24.40
CA TYR A 999 5.03 19.60 -25.85
C TYR A 999 6.41 19.07 -26.22
N GLY A 1000 6.52 18.26 -27.27
CA GLY A 1000 7.79 17.66 -27.66
C GLY A 1000 7.75 16.94 -29.00
N LYS A 1001 8.87 16.31 -29.35
CA LYS A 1001 9.02 15.51 -30.58
C LYS A 1001 8.36 14.14 -30.39
N GLU A 1002 7.54 13.77 -31.36
CA GLU A 1002 6.83 12.50 -31.50
C GLU A 1002 7.25 11.87 -32.84
N SER A 1003 7.70 10.61 -32.85
CA SER A 1003 8.11 9.95 -34.10
C SER A 1003 6.90 9.38 -34.85
N TYR A 1004 6.65 9.81 -36.09
CA TYR A 1004 5.55 9.28 -36.90
C TYR A 1004 6.03 8.16 -37.85
N GLY A 1005 5.78 6.91 -37.48
CA GLY A 1005 6.14 5.73 -38.29
C GLY A 1005 7.48 5.08 -37.88
N LYS A 1006 7.63 3.79 -38.16
CA LYS A 1006 8.76 2.92 -37.73
C LYS A 1006 10.02 3.03 -38.59
N GLU A 1007 9.99 3.77 -39.69
CA GLU A 1007 11.16 3.97 -40.53
C GLU A 1007 11.70 5.39 -40.28
N LYS A 1008 12.99 5.49 -39.96
CA LYS A 1008 13.74 6.76 -39.79
C LYS A 1008 13.35 7.74 -40.90
N GLY A 1009 12.53 8.73 -40.57
CA GLY A 1009 11.95 9.64 -41.56
C GLY A 1009 11.51 10.95 -40.95
N ASP A 1010 10.36 10.99 -40.28
CA ASP A 1010 9.74 12.27 -39.93
C ASP A 1010 9.42 12.36 -38.43
N GLU A 1011 10.30 13.03 -37.70
CA GLU A 1011 9.99 13.54 -36.36
C GLU A 1011 8.93 14.64 -36.50
N PHE A 1012 7.89 14.64 -35.66
CA PHE A 1012 6.78 15.59 -35.68
C PHE A 1012 6.63 16.26 -34.31
N CYS A 1013 6.31 17.55 -34.23
CA CYS A 1013 6.19 18.29 -32.97
C CYS A 1013 4.73 18.32 -32.48
N TRP A 1014 4.46 17.62 -31.38
CA TRP A 1014 3.09 17.51 -30.84
C TRP A 1014 3.01 17.43 -29.32
N ILE A 1015 1.78 17.28 -28.81
CA ILE A 1015 1.49 17.04 -27.40
C ILE A 1015 1.92 15.62 -27.06
N ARG A 1016 2.83 15.49 -26.11
CA ARG A 1016 3.41 14.21 -25.67
C ARG A 1016 2.65 13.58 -24.50
N ASP A 1017 2.03 14.41 -23.66
CA ASP A 1017 1.27 13.96 -22.50
C ASP A 1017 -0.12 13.45 -22.91
N PRO A 1018 -0.43 12.15 -22.67
CA PRO A 1018 -1.71 11.57 -23.09
C PRO A 1018 -2.90 12.17 -22.34
N VAL A 1019 -2.75 12.54 -21.06
CA VAL A 1019 -3.83 13.11 -20.26
C VAL A 1019 -4.22 14.49 -20.81
N ILE A 1020 -3.21 15.31 -21.14
CA ILE A 1020 -3.45 16.64 -21.72
C ILE A 1020 -4.10 16.50 -23.10
N PHE A 1021 -3.62 15.59 -23.95
CA PHE A 1021 -4.24 15.31 -25.25
C PHE A 1021 -5.73 14.95 -25.12
N TYR A 1022 -6.09 14.01 -24.23
CA TYR A 1022 -7.48 13.61 -24.08
C TYR A 1022 -8.37 14.72 -23.49
N VAL A 1023 -7.87 15.50 -22.52
CA VAL A 1023 -8.64 16.56 -21.89
C VAL A 1023 -8.81 17.77 -22.82
N THR A 1024 -7.73 18.24 -23.44
CA THR A 1024 -7.71 19.52 -24.16
C THR A 1024 -8.02 19.41 -25.65
N CYS A 1025 -7.71 18.27 -26.28
CA CYS A 1025 -8.08 18.02 -27.68
C CYS A 1025 -9.38 17.23 -27.76
N ALA A 1026 -9.42 15.99 -27.25
CA ALA A 1026 -10.57 15.10 -27.44
C ALA A 1026 -11.81 15.56 -26.66
N GLY A 1027 -11.65 15.96 -25.39
CA GLY A 1027 -12.73 16.50 -24.57
C GLY A 1027 -13.30 17.82 -25.10
N TYR A 1028 -12.41 18.74 -25.48
CA TYR A 1028 -12.81 20.02 -26.08
C TYR A 1028 -13.55 19.83 -27.41
N PHE A 1029 -13.02 18.97 -28.28
CA PHE A 1029 -13.68 18.58 -29.53
C PHE A 1029 -15.05 17.95 -29.25
N GLY A 1030 -15.14 17.00 -28.33
CA GLY A 1030 -16.40 16.32 -27.99
C GLY A 1030 -17.50 17.32 -27.61
N ILE A 1031 -17.20 18.28 -26.74
CA ILE A 1031 -18.16 19.33 -26.34
C ILE A 1031 -18.62 20.15 -27.56
N MET A 1032 -17.69 20.61 -28.40
CA MET A 1032 -18.02 21.42 -29.58
C MET A 1032 -18.77 20.60 -30.65
N PHE A 1033 -18.41 19.33 -30.83
CA PHE A 1033 -18.99 18.41 -31.79
C PHE A 1033 -20.45 18.08 -31.44
N PHE A 1034 -20.75 17.78 -30.18
CA PHE A 1034 -22.14 17.56 -29.75
C PHE A 1034 -22.99 18.83 -29.89
N LEU A 1035 -22.41 20.01 -29.62
CA LEU A 1035 -23.07 21.29 -29.86
C LEU A 1035 -23.39 21.44 -31.36
N ASN A 1036 -22.42 21.16 -32.24
CA ASN A 1036 -22.60 21.23 -33.69
C ASN A 1036 -23.62 20.22 -34.23
N ILE A 1037 -23.64 18.99 -33.73
CA ILE A 1037 -24.68 17.99 -34.06
C ILE A 1037 -26.07 18.51 -33.69
N ALA A 1038 -26.23 19.01 -32.45
CA ALA A 1038 -27.51 19.51 -31.97
C ALA A 1038 -28.01 20.68 -32.84
N MET A 1039 -27.12 21.62 -33.18
CA MET A 1039 -27.45 22.73 -34.07
C MET A 1039 -27.76 22.26 -35.49
N PHE A 1040 -26.99 21.32 -36.03
CA PHE A 1040 -27.20 20.74 -37.37
C PHE A 1040 -28.59 20.10 -37.47
N ILE A 1041 -29.01 19.32 -36.48
CA ILE A 1041 -30.35 18.71 -36.44
C ILE A 1041 -31.44 19.79 -36.41
N VAL A 1042 -31.31 20.80 -35.55
CA VAL A 1042 -32.30 21.90 -35.45
C VAL A 1042 -32.42 22.66 -36.78
N VAL A 1043 -31.28 22.98 -37.40
CA VAL A 1043 -31.22 23.67 -38.69
C VAL A 1043 -31.82 22.80 -39.80
N MET A 1044 -31.53 21.50 -39.81
CA MET A 1044 -32.11 20.57 -40.78
C MET A 1044 -33.63 20.47 -40.66
N VAL A 1045 -34.15 20.32 -39.44
CA VAL A 1045 -35.60 20.27 -39.19
C VAL A 1045 -36.28 21.55 -39.68
N GLN A 1046 -35.66 22.71 -39.51
CA GLN A 1046 -36.22 23.98 -39.96
C GLN A 1046 -36.11 24.19 -41.47
N ILE A 1047 -35.03 23.76 -42.12
CA ILE A 1047 -34.90 23.81 -43.58
C ILE A 1047 -35.97 22.92 -44.24
N CYS A 1048 -36.15 21.70 -43.72
CA CYS A 1048 -37.22 20.79 -44.17
C CYS A 1048 -38.61 21.37 -43.89
N GLY A 1049 -38.83 21.96 -42.70
CA GLY A 1049 -40.10 22.58 -42.33
C GLY A 1049 -40.45 23.85 -43.13
N ARG A 1050 -39.45 24.57 -43.67
CA ARG A 1050 -39.64 25.80 -44.45
C ARG A 1050 -39.87 25.54 -45.94
N ASN A 1051 -39.32 24.45 -46.47
CA ASN A 1051 -39.49 24.05 -47.88
C ASN A 1051 -40.87 23.46 -48.17
N GLY A 1052 -41.52 22.83 -47.19
CA GLY A 1052 -42.89 22.27 -47.32
C GLY A 1052 -44.01 23.28 -47.58
N LYS A 1053 -43.72 24.60 -47.60
CA LYS A 1053 -44.71 25.66 -47.88
C LYS A 1053 -44.47 26.43 -49.19
N ARG A 1054 -43.44 26.11 -49.98
CA ARG A 1054 -43.12 26.84 -51.22
C ARG A 1054 -42.49 25.94 -52.30
N SER A 1055 -43.31 25.49 -53.26
CA SER A 1055 -43.10 25.56 -54.73
C SER A 1055 -43.54 24.31 -55.50
N ASN A 1056 -44.20 24.52 -56.65
CA ASN A 1056 -44.36 23.56 -57.76
C ASN A 1056 -42.98 23.27 -58.40
N GLN A 1057 -42.17 22.39 -57.80
CA GLN A 1057 -40.92 21.90 -58.40
C GLN A 1057 -40.91 20.38 -58.47
N THR A 1058 -40.17 19.81 -59.43
CA THR A 1058 -40.08 18.37 -59.60
C THR A 1058 -39.34 17.73 -58.41
N LEU A 1059 -39.79 16.56 -57.95
CA LEU A 1059 -39.20 15.82 -56.82
C LEU A 1059 -37.66 15.70 -56.91
N ARG A 1060 -37.14 15.55 -58.13
CA ARG A 1060 -35.70 15.46 -58.41
C ARG A 1060 -34.96 16.78 -58.14
N GLU A 1061 -35.53 17.93 -58.51
CA GLU A 1061 -34.92 19.24 -58.23
C GLU A 1061 -34.94 19.57 -56.74
N GLU A 1062 -36.01 19.19 -56.04
CA GLU A 1062 -36.11 19.39 -54.59
C GLU A 1062 -35.12 18.50 -53.82
N VAL A 1063 -35.02 17.23 -54.18
CA VAL A 1063 -34.04 16.30 -53.59
C VAL A 1063 -32.61 16.79 -53.86
N LEU A 1064 -32.29 17.23 -55.07
CA LEU A 1064 -30.94 17.70 -55.42
C LEU A 1064 -30.58 19.02 -54.72
N ARG A 1065 -31.56 19.92 -54.53
CA ARG A 1065 -31.40 21.14 -53.72
C ARG A 1065 -31.19 20.83 -52.24
N ASN A 1066 -31.96 19.89 -51.68
CA ASN A 1066 -31.85 19.48 -50.28
C ASN A 1066 -30.52 18.76 -50.02
N LEU A 1067 -30.12 17.82 -50.89
CA LEU A 1067 -28.82 17.15 -50.82
C LEU A 1067 -27.66 18.15 -50.90
N ARG A 1068 -27.72 19.12 -51.81
CA ARG A 1068 -26.72 20.20 -51.90
C ARG A 1068 -26.63 20.98 -50.59
N SER A 1069 -27.76 21.32 -49.97
CA SER A 1069 -27.79 22.01 -48.68
C SER A 1069 -27.23 21.16 -47.55
N VAL A 1070 -27.54 19.87 -47.51
CA VAL A 1070 -27.05 18.92 -46.50
C VAL A 1070 -25.53 18.79 -46.58
N VAL A 1071 -25.00 18.45 -47.76
CA VAL A 1071 -23.57 18.29 -47.98
C VAL A 1071 -22.82 19.57 -47.63
N SER A 1072 -23.30 20.73 -48.09
CA SER A 1072 -22.69 22.04 -47.77
C SER A 1072 -22.61 22.30 -46.26
N LEU A 1073 -23.66 21.96 -45.50
CA LEU A 1073 -23.73 22.18 -44.06
C LEU A 1073 -22.88 21.18 -43.26
N THR A 1074 -22.78 19.94 -43.71
CA THR A 1074 -21.94 18.90 -43.10
C THR A 1074 -20.46 19.32 -43.03
N PHE A 1075 -19.93 19.89 -44.12
CA PHE A 1075 -18.54 20.37 -44.16
C PHE A 1075 -18.34 21.72 -43.44
N LEU A 1076 -19.32 22.61 -43.51
CA LEU A 1076 -19.25 23.92 -42.84
C LEU A 1076 -19.22 23.79 -41.31
N LEU A 1077 -20.01 22.85 -40.74
CA LEU A 1077 -20.10 22.62 -39.30
C LEU A 1077 -19.07 21.61 -38.76
N GLY A 1078 -18.22 21.06 -39.64
CA GLY A 1078 -17.14 20.15 -39.23
C GLY A 1078 -17.61 18.77 -38.79
N MET A 1079 -18.77 18.29 -39.27
CA MET A 1079 -19.33 17.00 -38.87
C MET A 1079 -18.43 15.82 -39.26
N THR A 1080 -17.63 15.98 -40.31
CA THR A 1080 -16.66 14.98 -40.80
C THR A 1080 -15.50 14.73 -39.84
N TRP A 1081 -15.21 15.64 -38.92
CA TRP A 1081 -14.24 15.42 -37.85
C TRP A 1081 -14.70 14.36 -36.84
N GLY A 1082 -16.01 14.06 -36.79
CA GLY A 1082 -16.54 12.96 -36.01
C GLY A 1082 -15.93 11.60 -36.40
N PHE A 1083 -15.45 11.43 -37.64
CA PHE A 1083 -14.76 10.21 -38.04
C PHE A 1083 -13.45 9.99 -37.27
N ALA A 1084 -12.73 11.05 -36.90
CA ALA A 1084 -11.56 10.94 -36.02
C ALA A 1084 -11.95 10.60 -34.58
N PHE A 1085 -13.09 11.08 -34.09
CA PHE A 1085 -13.55 10.82 -32.73
C PHE A 1085 -14.05 9.38 -32.53
N PHE A 1086 -14.65 8.80 -33.57
CA PHE A 1086 -15.08 7.39 -33.56
C PHE A 1086 -14.02 6.42 -34.09
N ALA A 1087 -12.78 6.87 -34.30
CA ALA A 1087 -11.67 6.04 -34.75
C ALA A 1087 -11.06 5.23 -33.58
N TRP A 1088 -11.82 4.30 -33.04
CA TRP A 1088 -11.45 3.40 -31.94
C TRP A 1088 -11.83 1.94 -32.24
N GLY A 1089 -11.02 1.00 -31.73
CA GLY A 1089 -11.24 -0.44 -31.91
C GLY A 1089 -11.06 -0.91 -33.37
N PRO A 1090 -11.81 -1.94 -33.82
CA PRO A 1090 -11.66 -2.56 -35.15
C PRO A 1090 -12.06 -1.64 -36.31
N LEU A 1091 -12.76 -0.55 -36.02
CA LEU A 1091 -13.17 0.46 -37.00
C LEU A 1091 -12.12 1.57 -37.19
N ASN A 1092 -10.99 1.53 -36.49
CA ASN A 1092 -10.03 2.63 -36.49
C ASN A 1092 -9.45 2.94 -37.90
N ILE A 1093 -8.99 1.93 -38.62
CA ILE A 1093 -8.41 2.09 -39.98
C ILE A 1093 -9.40 2.71 -40.97
N PRO A 1094 -10.62 2.16 -41.19
CA PRO A 1094 -11.56 2.74 -42.14
C PRO A 1094 -11.98 4.16 -41.75
N PHE A 1095 -12.18 4.44 -40.46
CA PHE A 1095 -12.53 5.77 -39.99
C PHE A 1095 -11.37 6.78 -40.13
N LEU A 1096 -10.11 6.36 -39.98
CA LEU A 1096 -8.94 7.21 -40.24
C LEU A 1096 -8.77 7.56 -41.72
N TYR A 1097 -9.04 6.62 -42.62
CA TYR A 1097 -9.05 6.90 -44.06
C TYR A 1097 -10.16 7.89 -44.42
N LEU A 1098 -11.38 7.66 -43.94
CA LEU A 1098 -12.51 8.58 -44.15
C LEU A 1098 -12.20 9.97 -43.57
N PHE A 1099 -11.68 10.02 -42.34
CA PHE A 1099 -11.25 11.26 -41.71
C PHE A 1099 -10.21 11.99 -42.56
N SER A 1100 -9.15 11.31 -42.97
CA SER A 1100 -8.05 11.95 -43.74
C SER A 1100 -8.53 12.43 -45.10
N ILE A 1101 -9.40 11.68 -45.80
CA ILE A 1101 -10.01 12.13 -47.05
C ILE A 1101 -10.90 13.36 -46.82
N PHE A 1102 -11.83 13.32 -45.88
CA PHE A 1102 -12.78 14.41 -45.69
C PHE A 1102 -12.15 15.66 -45.07
N ASN A 1103 -11.18 15.50 -44.16
CA ASN A 1103 -10.43 16.60 -43.58
C ASN A 1103 -9.57 17.30 -44.64
N SER A 1104 -8.88 16.51 -45.46
CA SER A 1104 -8.02 17.03 -46.52
C SER A 1104 -8.81 17.66 -47.69
N LEU A 1105 -10.10 17.36 -47.84
CA LEU A 1105 -11.00 18.02 -48.79
C LEU A 1105 -11.85 19.15 -48.17
N GLN A 1106 -11.75 19.42 -46.86
CA GLN A 1106 -12.64 20.37 -46.19
C GLN A 1106 -12.53 21.79 -46.76
N GLY A 1107 -11.32 22.30 -46.98
CA GLY A 1107 -11.09 23.61 -47.59
C GLY A 1107 -11.60 23.70 -49.03
N LEU A 1108 -11.49 22.61 -49.79
CA LEU A 1108 -12.03 22.50 -51.16
C LEU A 1108 -13.55 22.57 -51.16
N PHE A 1109 -14.23 21.81 -50.30
CA PHE A 1109 -15.70 21.83 -50.23
C PHE A 1109 -16.24 23.18 -49.75
N ILE A 1110 -15.56 23.82 -48.80
CA ILE A 1110 -15.87 25.20 -48.39
C ILE A 1110 -15.77 26.15 -49.59
N PHE A 1111 -14.68 26.07 -50.36
CA PHE A 1111 -14.51 26.87 -51.57
C PHE A 1111 -15.62 26.59 -52.60
N ILE A 1112 -15.92 25.32 -52.90
CA ILE A 1112 -16.94 24.96 -53.89
C ILE A 1112 -18.30 25.53 -53.49
N PHE A 1113 -18.81 25.22 -52.30
CA PHE A 1113 -20.18 25.59 -51.93
C PHE A 1113 -20.33 27.04 -51.50
N HIS A 1114 -19.35 27.60 -50.78
CA HIS A 1114 -19.46 28.94 -50.21
C HIS A 1114 -18.73 30.03 -51.01
N CYS A 1115 -17.84 29.68 -51.93
CA CYS A 1115 -17.18 30.62 -52.83
C CYS A 1115 -17.65 30.43 -54.28
N ALA A 1116 -17.25 29.35 -54.95
CA ALA A 1116 -17.44 29.15 -56.39
C ALA A 1116 -18.91 29.01 -56.80
N MET A 1117 -19.75 28.34 -56.00
CA MET A 1117 -21.17 28.12 -56.29
C MET A 1117 -22.10 29.20 -55.68
N LYS A 1118 -21.57 30.15 -54.91
CA LYS A 1118 -22.36 31.19 -54.26
C LYS A 1118 -22.63 32.32 -55.25
N GLU A 1119 -23.91 32.57 -55.54
CA GLU A 1119 -24.33 33.53 -56.58
C GLU A 1119 -23.71 34.93 -56.42
N ASN A 1120 -23.66 35.44 -55.18
CA ASN A 1120 -23.08 36.75 -54.89
C ASN A 1120 -21.59 36.84 -55.24
N VAL A 1121 -20.84 35.76 -55.04
CA VAL A 1121 -19.41 35.66 -55.37
C VAL A 1121 -19.24 35.56 -56.88
N GLN A 1122 -20.00 34.68 -57.53
CA GLN A 1122 -19.97 34.51 -59.00
C GLN A 1122 -20.26 35.83 -59.73
N LYS A 1123 -21.22 36.62 -59.23
CA LYS A 1123 -21.51 37.95 -59.77
C LYS A 1123 -20.31 38.88 -59.66
N GLN A 1124 -19.57 38.89 -58.55
CA GLN A 1124 -18.37 39.72 -58.41
C GLN A 1124 -17.21 39.21 -59.28
N TRP A 1125 -16.99 37.90 -59.38
CA TRP A 1125 -15.98 37.34 -60.28
C TRP A 1125 -16.26 37.67 -61.74
N ARG A 1126 -17.51 37.52 -62.19
CA ARG A 1126 -17.92 37.92 -63.55
C ARG A 1126 -17.82 39.42 -63.79
N ARG A 1127 -17.89 40.25 -62.76
CA ARG A 1127 -17.78 41.71 -62.86
C ARG A 1127 -16.33 42.18 -62.91
N HIS A 1128 -15.45 41.56 -62.12
CA HIS A 1128 -14.09 42.07 -61.89
C HIS A 1128 -12.95 41.19 -62.45
N LEU A 1129 -13.17 39.89 -62.64
CA LEU A 1129 -12.15 38.93 -63.11
C LEU A 1129 -12.39 38.43 -64.54
N CYS A 1130 -13.63 38.41 -65.03
CA CYS A 1130 -13.93 37.97 -66.41
C CYS A 1130 -13.76 39.09 -67.44
N CYS A 1131 -13.07 38.79 -68.55
CA CYS A 1131 -12.96 39.65 -69.74
C CYS A 1131 -13.78 39.09 -70.92
N GLY A 1132 -14.18 39.95 -71.86
CA GLY A 1132 -14.94 39.55 -73.06
C GLY A 1132 -16.40 39.16 -72.79
N ARG A 1133 -16.91 38.13 -73.48
CA ARG A 1133 -18.33 37.69 -73.47
C ARG A 1133 -18.86 37.21 -72.11
N PHE A 1134 -17.97 36.98 -71.15
CA PHE A 1134 -18.31 36.50 -69.81
C PHE A 1134 -18.43 37.62 -68.75
N ARG A 1135 -18.17 38.88 -69.12
CA ARG A 1135 -18.27 40.05 -68.21
C ARG A 1135 -19.72 40.48 -68.01
N LEU A 1136 -20.19 40.55 -66.77
CA LEU A 1136 -21.51 41.13 -66.45
C LEU A 1136 -21.47 42.67 -66.58
N ALA A 1137 -22.44 43.27 -67.26
CA ALA A 1137 -22.58 44.72 -67.36
C ALA A 1137 -22.98 45.36 -66.02
N ASP A 1138 -22.50 46.57 -65.73
CA ASP A 1138 -22.59 47.24 -64.42
C ASP A 1138 -24.03 47.57 -63.93
N ASN A 1139 -25.05 47.44 -64.77
CA ASN A 1139 -26.41 47.93 -64.55
C ASN A 1139 -27.48 46.81 -64.52
N SER A 1140 -27.53 45.97 -63.47
CA SER A 1140 -28.64 45.00 -63.33
C SER A 1140 -29.24 44.85 -61.93
N ASP A 1141 -29.01 45.79 -61.01
CA ASP A 1141 -29.58 45.73 -59.64
C ASP A 1141 -30.70 46.76 -59.37
N TRP A 1142 -31.25 47.42 -60.39
CA TRP A 1142 -32.42 48.31 -60.22
C TRP A 1142 -33.55 47.99 -61.21
N SER A 1143 -34.46 47.08 -60.83
CA SER A 1143 -35.91 47.10 -61.10
C SER A 1143 -36.56 45.71 -60.96
N LYS A 1144 -37.07 45.38 -59.77
CA LYS A 1144 -38.28 44.56 -59.61
C LYS A 1144 -39.10 45.06 -58.42
N THR A 1145 -39.73 46.21 -58.61
CA THR A 1145 -40.98 46.56 -57.92
C THR A 1145 -41.79 47.43 -58.90
N ALA A 1146 -43.05 47.03 -59.16
CA ALA A 1146 -44.00 47.56 -60.16
C ALA A 1146 -43.63 47.23 -61.63
N THR A 1147 -44.43 46.59 -62.48
CA THR A 1147 -45.89 46.48 -62.61
C THR A 1147 -46.23 45.20 -63.41
N ASN A 1148 -47.29 44.48 -63.03
CA ASN A 1148 -48.05 43.68 -63.99
C ASN A 1148 -48.80 44.67 -64.91
N ILE A 1149 -48.84 44.40 -66.22
CA ILE A 1149 -49.93 44.64 -67.20
C ILE A 1149 -49.33 44.90 -68.61
N ILE A 1150 -49.67 43.98 -69.53
CA ILE A 1150 -49.74 44.07 -71.00
C ILE A 1150 -48.46 43.91 -71.88
N LYS A 1151 -48.55 42.84 -72.69
CA LYS A 1151 -48.05 42.52 -74.04
C LYS A 1151 -47.45 43.65 -74.92
N LYS A 1152 -46.35 43.27 -75.60
CA LYS A 1152 -45.88 43.58 -76.99
C LYS A 1152 -45.05 44.87 -77.32
N SER A 1153 -43.94 44.57 -78.04
CA SER A 1153 -43.20 45.25 -79.13
C SER A 1153 -42.07 46.28 -78.88
N SER A 1154 -40.90 45.91 -79.46
CA SER A 1154 -39.92 46.65 -80.29
C SER A 1154 -39.04 47.79 -79.76
N ASP A 1155 -37.74 47.58 -80.00
CA ASP A 1155 -36.71 48.47 -80.58
C ASP A 1155 -36.03 49.63 -79.83
N ASN A 1156 -34.69 49.52 -79.86
CA ASN A 1156 -33.65 50.52 -80.10
C ASN A 1156 -33.30 51.65 -79.10
N LEU A 1157 -31.97 51.79 -78.97
CA LEU A 1157 -31.17 53.03 -78.89
C LEU A 1157 -30.71 53.57 -77.52
N GLY A 1158 -29.38 53.60 -77.34
CA GLY A 1158 -28.65 54.85 -77.02
C GLY A 1158 -28.18 55.10 -75.58
N LYS A 1159 -26.84 55.21 -75.42
CA LYS A 1159 -26.04 56.26 -74.72
C LYS A 1159 -26.45 56.70 -73.29
N SER A 1160 -25.60 57.10 -72.33
CA SER A 1160 -24.16 57.20 -72.06
C SER A 1160 -24.01 58.04 -70.76
N LEU A 1161 -22.85 58.01 -70.09
CA LEU A 1161 -22.29 59.03 -69.14
C LEU A 1161 -22.83 59.04 -67.68
N SER A 1162 -22.03 58.64 -66.67
CA SER A 1162 -21.09 59.43 -65.80
C SER A 1162 -21.82 60.43 -64.88
N SER A 1163 -21.56 60.64 -63.57
CA SER A 1163 -20.32 60.77 -62.79
C SER A 1163 -20.68 61.09 -61.30
N SER A 1164 -19.73 60.87 -60.35
CA SER A 1164 -19.40 61.66 -59.11
C SER A 1164 -20.53 62.03 -58.09
N SER A 1165 -20.40 62.16 -56.76
CA SER A 1165 -19.31 62.38 -55.79
C SER A 1165 -19.89 62.58 -54.36
N ILE A 1166 -19.13 62.21 -53.32
CA ILE A 1166 -18.84 62.94 -52.04
C ILE A 1166 -19.97 63.32 -51.04
N GLY A 1167 -19.67 63.12 -49.73
CA GLY A 1167 -20.18 63.88 -48.57
C GLY A 1167 -20.80 63.00 -47.48
N SER A 1168 -20.16 62.67 -46.34
CA SER A 1168 -19.77 63.46 -45.14
C SER A 1168 -20.64 63.13 -43.90
N ASN A 1169 -19.95 63.01 -42.77
CA ASN A 1169 -20.38 62.59 -41.42
C ASN A 1169 -21.44 63.48 -40.74
N SER A 1170 -22.13 62.92 -39.72
CA SER A 1170 -22.40 63.48 -38.36
C SER A 1170 -23.59 62.71 -37.73
N THR A 1171 -23.61 62.08 -36.53
CA THR A 1171 -23.50 62.51 -35.11
C THR A 1171 -24.75 62.08 -34.30
N TYR A 1172 -24.51 61.59 -33.06
CA TYR A 1172 -25.33 61.73 -31.83
C TYR A 1172 -26.62 60.86 -31.66
N LEU A 1173 -26.70 60.00 -30.62
CA LEU A 1173 -27.25 60.20 -29.24
C LEU A 1173 -28.79 60.42 -29.28
N THR A 1174 -29.71 59.87 -28.47
CA THR A 1174 -29.74 59.35 -27.09
C THR A 1174 -31.18 58.84 -26.83
N SER A 1175 -31.38 57.70 -26.15
CA SER A 1175 -32.06 57.54 -24.83
C SER A 1175 -33.60 57.65 -24.71
N LYS A 1176 -34.11 56.84 -23.76
CA LYS A 1176 -35.39 56.92 -22.98
C LYS A 1176 -36.68 56.52 -23.71
N SER A 1177 -37.74 56.00 -23.08
CA SER A 1177 -38.06 55.26 -21.84
C SER A 1177 -39.59 55.30 -21.72
N LYS A 1178 -40.20 54.32 -21.01
CA LYS A 1178 -41.57 54.35 -20.42
C LYS A 1178 -42.74 54.32 -21.43
N SER A 1179 -43.96 53.87 -21.13
CA SER A 1179 -44.59 53.06 -20.07
C SER A 1179 -46.04 52.80 -20.51
N SER A 1180 -46.62 51.74 -19.97
CA SER A 1180 -48.03 51.29 -20.00
C SER A 1180 -49.16 52.34 -20.08
N SER A 1181 -50.26 51.99 -20.76
CA SER A 1181 -51.64 52.25 -20.28
C SER A 1181 -52.72 51.54 -21.14
N THR A 1182 -53.46 50.64 -20.48
CA THR A 1182 -54.93 50.38 -20.51
C THR A 1182 -55.82 51.06 -21.55
N THR A 1183 -56.82 50.33 -22.10
CA THR A 1183 -58.26 50.46 -21.75
C THR A 1183 -59.20 49.54 -22.56
N TYR A 1184 -60.31 49.17 -21.90
CA TYR A 1184 -61.50 48.43 -22.32
C TYR A 1184 -62.29 49.08 -23.49
N PHE A 1185 -63.03 48.30 -24.29
CA PHE A 1185 -64.51 48.32 -24.37
C PHE A 1185 -65.17 47.39 -25.44
N LYS A 1186 -66.28 46.75 -24.99
CA LYS A 1186 -67.58 46.40 -25.65
C LYS A 1186 -67.70 45.57 -26.96
N ARG A 1187 -68.17 44.32 -26.79
CA ARG A 1187 -69.57 43.78 -26.91
C ARG A 1187 -70.32 43.69 -28.29
N ASN A 1188 -70.76 42.45 -28.57
CA ASN A 1188 -71.88 41.92 -29.40
C ASN A 1188 -71.80 42.09 -30.93
N SER A 1189 -72.23 41.18 -31.81
CA SER A 1189 -73.34 40.19 -31.84
C SER A 1189 -73.00 39.05 -32.83
N HIS A 1190 -73.12 37.76 -32.47
CA HIS A 1190 -74.26 36.82 -32.65
C HIS A 1190 -74.54 36.29 -34.08
N THR A 1191 -74.72 34.95 -34.12
CA THR A 1191 -75.58 34.10 -35.01
C THR A 1191 -75.22 33.99 -36.50
N ASP A 1192 -75.26 32.83 -37.17
CA ASP A 1192 -75.76 31.49 -36.85
C ASP A 1192 -75.25 30.43 -37.85
N ASN A 1193 -75.21 29.18 -37.35
CA ASN A 1193 -75.57 27.90 -37.97
C ASN A 1193 -74.78 27.21 -39.12
N VAL A 1194 -74.40 25.97 -38.76
CA VAL A 1194 -74.64 24.68 -39.46
C VAL A 1194 -73.82 24.40 -40.73
N SER A 1195 -72.82 23.52 -40.63
CA SER A 1195 -72.92 22.05 -40.78
C SER A 1195 -71.62 21.37 -40.39
#